data_AF-A0A517MX95-F1
#
_entry.id   AF-A0A517MX95-F1
#
_cell.length_a   1.000
_cell.length_b   1.000
_cell.length_c   1.000
_cell.angle_alpha   90.00
_cell.angle_beta   90.00
_cell.angle_gamma   90.00
#
_symmetry.space_group_name_H-M   'P 1'
#
loop_
_entity.id
_entity.type
_entity.pdbx_description
1 polymer ?
#
loop_
_entity_poly.entity_id
_entity_poly.type
_entity_poly.pdbx_seq_one_letter_code
_entity_poly.pdbx_strand_id
1 'polypeptide(L)'
;MKTQDFLNILEDRQLVPKTIVDKLRAKLNQGDSRITSKSVLKYLVKKELITRRQAKDLLTTTLTVTDKAESSILGIVPLPEQPSEKHPPEPKPMIADEPAEPAAKAPKTKPAAPEPVVESAPLDDPLSAFSSDGESSAGGGMLNDPLLAESTGQDPLLDDAEGPAKTKGKRKGKRGKKRDRKRGKQNEWDSPLLLLGGGGLVALLLAGGLIYWLLTRENADHVLNEATTAFESQNYGQSIEAYERFAEGFQGHPEYGNAIVRLGMAKIWKATQNTKKFDKALEVAQAELDEIEEEESFAADTESKRELSSLLTEIAEGLSEQAENEEDSATIDQRIKQTEEALALTANTKYVPSSYRQDDRLSIVEETLTRVRKQQTRDTELAEAFTQIDNAVADGDPAQAFSTYKTLLSKYPGLRSNEPLSKKVLDIAAAEQALVRFEKSSQAATKEPRKQAVLGEVALARRTGGAAQGVSGQAIFSLDGGLYGVRAADGDLLWRRSIGQTIDSQPLIAGGQVYCWEPTTGDLICLETRSGKLLWRQPLADRLATPVLSGDQLLVAGHSGKLYVLSAKSGDLKGYVQFSQPLNTPPALNSRGDRLYLAGEHSNIYTLSNDDLSCLGVYYLGHAEDSVRVSPLSVLNKLLVAENTGTETSTLHVLSLNDQGAAASETASERLKGLVTTPLLLDGRRLAAVTTLGKATVYEIGAGDGKDAIVELAGRDADRGPQVARHGLMVDRHLWIAGSELLKLAVQPTGNSLPVRSIDRDYQGEIFDAPLQSIEGLVLHARREPGQAGVKVSAMNAEEGKSLWETTVATPNAGPAIATGDTLSVISASGDKYELTQEDFRRGVATTSAHPASLPKQPLTFNLLAEGGTLFGGSVGSKQLLLAGAENKPKLLTLAAPLASKPIAWQKGVIAPTQVGQVFLLNASDGRELATAFQPELSPGKDYQWLAPAATGGDTSLVALSDGVEKIYALKLESNPQPHLAAVAAADIGPSPLVTQLATVGERVFAGTKAGKLVSFLLPNLEPGGEVDLGGQIIWGPYPAGHGMLVMLDTKEIVFVRDDQASWRQPFTDDTPAGGPLVSEEGITLARRDGHLVTLSLADGTEVSAVETGRAIAAGPTAFGSRVVVTSADGAVMIVDQ
;
A
#
# COMPACT_ATOMS: atom_id res chain seq x y z
N MET A 1 -16.33 -20.56 -9.77
CA MET A 1 -15.33 -19.71 -9.07
C MET A 1 -16.03 -18.95 -7.94
N LYS A 2 -15.38 -18.69 -6.82
CA LYS A 2 -15.93 -17.91 -5.70
C LYS A 2 -15.76 -16.41 -5.97
N THR A 3 -16.50 -15.57 -5.23
CA THR A 3 -16.36 -14.11 -5.34
C THR A 3 -14.97 -13.62 -4.93
N GLN A 4 -14.35 -14.26 -3.93
CA GLN A 4 -13.00 -13.89 -3.47
C GLN A 4 -11.96 -14.08 -4.59
N ASP A 5 -11.96 -15.23 -5.25
CA ASP A 5 -11.05 -15.50 -6.37
C ASP A 5 -11.26 -14.51 -7.53
N PHE A 6 -12.49 -14.03 -7.75
CA PHE A 6 -12.79 -12.98 -8.73
C PHE A 6 -12.26 -11.60 -8.31
N LEU A 7 -12.40 -11.24 -7.03
CA LEU A 7 -11.84 -9.99 -6.49
C LEU A 7 -10.31 -9.98 -6.57
N ASN A 8 -9.67 -11.12 -6.37
CA ASN A 8 -8.22 -11.28 -6.59
C ASN A 8 -7.86 -11.03 -8.07
N ILE A 9 -8.53 -11.69 -9.03
CA ILE A 9 -8.27 -11.50 -10.47
C ILE A 9 -8.45 -10.03 -10.93
N LEU A 10 -9.37 -9.29 -10.32
CA LEU A 10 -9.58 -7.86 -10.59
C LEU A 10 -8.42 -6.97 -10.07
N GLU A 11 -7.83 -7.34 -8.92
CA GLU A 11 -6.66 -6.67 -8.34
C GLU A 11 -5.36 -7.05 -9.07
N ASP A 12 -5.12 -8.35 -9.31
CA ASP A 12 -3.94 -8.89 -10.00
C ASP A 12 -3.76 -8.30 -11.41
N ARG A 13 -4.89 -7.97 -12.06
CA ARG A 13 -4.97 -7.35 -13.40
C ARG A 13 -5.19 -5.84 -13.36
N GLN A 14 -5.27 -5.23 -12.18
CA GLN A 14 -5.46 -3.77 -11.97
C GLN A 14 -6.65 -3.16 -12.75
N LEU A 15 -7.70 -3.96 -12.93
CA LEU A 15 -8.93 -3.55 -13.62
C LEU A 15 -9.83 -2.65 -12.76
N VAL A 16 -9.44 -2.43 -11.50
CA VAL A 16 -10.21 -1.74 -10.47
C VAL A 16 -9.24 -1.12 -9.46
N PRO A 17 -9.45 0.14 -9.01
CA PRO A 17 -8.73 0.70 -7.87
C PRO A 17 -8.85 -0.19 -6.62
N LYS A 18 -7.71 -0.49 -5.97
CA LYS A 18 -7.63 -1.38 -4.78
C LYS A 18 -8.62 -1.00 -3.67
N THR A 19 -8.82 0.29 -3.43
CA THR A 19 -9.78 0.82 -2.43
C THR A 19 -11.25 0.42 -2.68
N ILE A 20 -11.60 -0.01 -3.91
CA ILE A 20 -12.91 -0.56 -4.24
C ILE A 20 -12.91 -2.09 -4.03
N VAL A 21 -11.83 -2.79 -4.41
CA VAL A 21 -11.66 -4.23 -4.15
C VAL A 21 -11.73 -4.52 -2.65
N ASP A 22 -11.03 -3.75 -1.83
CA ASP A 22 -11.01 -3.93 -0.38
C ASP A 22 -12.35 -3.58 0.28
N LYS A 23 -13.10 -2.60 -0.24
CA LYS A 23 -14.50 -2.34 0.19
C LYS A 23 -15.44 -3.49 -0.19
N LEU A 24 -15.22 -4.15 -1.32
CA LEU A 24 -15.97 -5.34 -1.72
C LEU A 24 -15.61 -6.56 -0.87
N ARG A 25 -14.32 -6.78 -0.56
CA ARG A 25 -13.85 -7.80 0.39
C ARG A 25 -14.40 -7.58 1.79
N ALA A 26 -14.36 -6.35 2.30
CA ALA A 26 -14.87 -6.03 3.64
C ALA A 26 -16.35 -6.40 3.78
N LYS A 27 -17.18 -6.06 2.78
CA LYS A 27 -18.60 -6.45 2.76
C LYS A 27 -18.84 -7.94 2.52
N LEU A 28 -17.99 -8.61 1.72
CA LEU A 28 -18.06 -10.06 1.53
C LEU A 28 -17.72 -10.80 2.83
N ASN A 29 -16.72 -10.32 3.58
CA ASN A 29 -16.34 -10.83 4.91
C ASN A 29 -17.40 -10.53 5.98
N GLN A 30 -18.18 -9.47 5.82
CA GLN A 30 -19.38 -9.18 6.61
C GLN A 30 -20.59 -10.07 6.24
N GLY A 31 -20.43 -11.01 5.30
CA GLY A 31 -21.46 -11.98 4.92
C GLY A 31 -22.50 -11.47 3.91
N ASP A 32 -22.25 -10.36 3.21
CA ASP A 32 -23.19 -9.84 2.21
C ASP A 32 -23.24 -10.73 0.96
N SER A 33 -24.14 -11.71 0.99
CA SER A 33 -24.37 -12.72 -0.06
C SER A 33 -24.78 -12.15 -1.42
N ARG A 34 -25.14 -10.86 -1.49
CA ARG A 34 -25.44 -10.14 -2.74
C ARG A 34 -24.17 -9.83 -3.54
N ILE A 35 -22.98 -9.94 -2.92
CA ILE A 35 -21.68 -9.71 -3.56
C ILE A 35 -21.20 -11.01 -4.23
N THR A 36 -21.48 -11.09 -5.52
CA THR A 36 -21.14 -12.21 -6.42
C THR A 36 -20.24 -11.70 -7.53
N SER A 37 -19.47 -12.57 -8.18
CA SER A 37 -18.65 -12.17 -9.33
C SER A 37 -19.48 -11.46 -10.43
N LYS A 38 -20.74 -11.87 -10.62
CA LYS A 38 -21.67 -11.28 -11.59
C LYS A 38 -22.18 -9.89 -11.16
N SER A 39 -22.48 -9.68 -9.88
CA SER A 39 -22.91 -8.36 -9.38
C SER A 39 -21.75 -7.37 -9.24
N VAL A 40 -20.54 -7.84 -8.90
CA VAL A 40 -19.31 -7.04 -8.97
C VAL A 40 -19.03 -6.63 -10.42
N LEU A 41 -19.04 -7.56 -11.39
CA LEU A 41 -18.82 -7.23 -12.80
C LEU A 41 -19.87 -6.22 -13.33
N LYS A 42 -21.16 -6.39 -12.99
CA LYS A 42 -22.21 -5.41 -13.33
C LYS A 42 -21.93 -4.04 -12.68
N TYR A 43 -21.48 -4.01 -11.42
CA TYR A 43 -21.09 -2.77 -10.73
C TYR A 43 -19.90 -2.07 -11.40
N LEU A 44 -18.86 -2.80 -11.80
CA LEU A 44 -17.66 -2.22 -12.44
C LEU A 44 -17.97 -1.62 -13.81
N VAL A 45 -18.81 -2.28 -14.61
CA VAL A 45 -19.35 -1.72 -15.87
C VAL A 45 -20.19 -0.46 -15.59
N LYS A 46 -21.07 -0.50 -14.57
CA LYS A 46 -21.88 0.64 -14.10
C LYS A 46 -21.05 1.79 -13.47
N LYS A 47 -19.75 1.58 -13.22
CA LYS A 47 -18.81 2.60 -12.75
C LYS A 47 -17.71 2.92 -13.76
N GLU A 48 -17.82 2.41 -14.99
CA GLU A 48 -16.92 2.68 -16.11
C GLU A 48 -15.45 2.26 -15.86
N LEU A 49 -15.23 1.41 -14.86
CA LEU A 49 -13.91 0.88 -14.50
C LEU A 49 -13.47 -0.23 -15.47
N ILE A 50 -14.45 -0.91 -16.10
CA ILE A 50 -14.24 -1.82 -17.23
C ILE A 50 -15.35 -1.64 -18.27
N THR A 51 -15.03 -1.80 -19.55
CA THR A 51 -16.02 -1.77 -20.65
C THR A 51 -16.92 -3.00 -20.65
N ARG A 52 -18.10 -2.91 -21.29
CA ARG A 52 -18.97 -4.08 -21.56
C ARG A 52 -18.23 -5.21 -22.31
N ARG A 53 -17.23 -4.87 -23.14
CA ARG A 53 -16.39 -5.85 -23.87
C ARG A 53 -15.42 -6.56 -22.94
N GLN A 54 -14.58 -5.84 -22.19
CA GLN A 54 -13.69 -6.44 -21.18
C GLN A 54 -14.47 -7.26 -20.15
N ALA A 55 -15.66 -6.80 -19.74
CA ALA A 55 -16.54 -7.55 -18.86
C ALA A 55 -17.03 -8.88 -19.48
N LYS A 56 -17.35 -8.91 -20.78
CA LYS A 56 -17.67 -10.13 -21.52
C LYS A 56 -16.46 -11.05 -21.65
N ASP A 57 -15.28 -10.50 -21.92
CA ASP A 57 -14.03 -11.26 -22.07
C ASP A 57 -13.57 -11.87 -20.72
N LEU A 58 -13.80 -11.18 -19.60
CA LEU A 58 -13.61 -11.71 -18.24
C LEU A 58 -14.60 -12.82 -17.91
N LEU A 59 -15.86 -12.76 -18.38
CA LEU A 59 -16.82 -13.85 -18.23
C LEU A 59 -16.39 -15.07 -19.06
N THR A 60 -16.04 -14.91 -20.34
CA THR A 60 -15.70 -16.03 -21.23
C THR A 60 -14.36 -16.69 -20.89
N THR A 61 -13.37 -15.95 -20.40
CA THR A 61 -12.08 -16.52 -19.97
C THR A 61 -12.11 -17.20 -18.60
N THR A 62 -13.18 -17.04 -17.81
CA THR A 62 -13.17 -17.43 -16.38
C THR A 62 -14.40 -18.25 -15.91
N LEU A 63 -15.37 -18.56 -16.79
CA LEU A 63 -16.59 -19.30 -16.42
C LEU A 63 -16.94 -20.43 -17.40
N THR A 64 -16.49 -21.65 -17.10
CA THR A 64 -17.21 -22.86 -17.52
C THR A 64 -18.50 -22.98 -16.70
N VAL A 65 -19.66 -22.94 -17.37
CA VAL A 65 -20.99 -23.08 -16.75
C VAL A 65 -21.37 -24.57 -16.66
N THR A 66 -22.25 -24.91 -15.71
CA THR A 66 -22.87 -26.25 -15.60
C THR A 66 -24.39 -26.12 -15.46
N ASP A 67 -25.14 -26.97 -16.14
CA ASP A 67 -26.54 -26.76 -16.56
C ASP A 67 -27.61 -26.98 -15.48
N LYS A 68 -27.33 -26.58 -14.22
CA LYS A 68 -28.24 -26.79 -13.06
C LYS A 68 -28.56 -25.52 -12.26
N ALA A 69 -28.31 -24.33 -12.83
CA ALA A 69 -28.46 -23.05 -12.13
C ALA A 69 -29.72 -22.23 -12.52
N GLU A 70 -30.47 -22.64 -13.54
CA GLU A 70 -31.56 -21.80 -14.09
C GLU A 70 -32.91 -21.93 -13.36
N SER A 71 -33.13 -23.02 -12.61
CA SER A 71 -34.46 -23.39 -12.09
C SER A 71 -34.87 -22.75 -10.76
N SER A 72 -34.06 -21.85 -10.17
CA SER A 72 -34.41 -21.11 -8.93
C SER A 72 -34.69 -19.62 -9.14
N ILE A 73 -34.86 -19.19 -10.39
CA ILE A 73 -35.01 -17.76 -10.76
C ILE A 73 -36.46 -17.25 -10.58
N LEU A 74 -37.44 -18.14 -10.41
CA LEU A 74 -38.86 -17.82 -10.20
C LEU A 74 -39.34 -18.42 -8.87
N GLY A 75 -39.23 -17.66 -7.78
CA GLY A 75 -39.43 -18.16 -6.41
C GLY A 75 -40.89 -18.23 -5.96
N ILE A 76 -41.32 -19.39 -5.45
CA ILE A 76 -42.61 -19.66 -4.79
C ILE A 76 -42.38 -20.68 -3.64
N VAL A 77 -42.85 -20.36 -2.42
CA VAL A 77 -43.10 -21.31 -1.29
C VAL A 77 -41.80 -21.87 -0.60
N PRO A 78 -41.79 -22.19 0.71
CA PRO A 78 -40.92 -21.44 1.64
C PRO A 78 -39.86 -22.27 2.40
N LEU A 79 -39.18 -21.61 3.35
CA LEU A 79 -38.16 -22.19 4.23
C LEU A 79 -38.70 -23.34 5.10
N PRO A 80 -38.03 -24.50 5.15
CA PRO A 80 -38.21 -25.50 6.21
C PRO A 80 -37.57 -25.04 7.53
N GLU A 81 -38.13 -25.49 8.64
CA GLU A 81 -37.68 -25.18 10.00
C GLU A 81 -36.41 -25.96 10.42
N GLN A 82 -35.73 -25.51 11.48
CA GLN A 82 -34.61 -26.24 12.09
C GLN A 82 -35.11 -27.37 13.02
N PRO A 83 -34.56 -28.59 12.91
CA PRO A 83 -34.54 -29.56 14.02
C PRO A 83 -33.36 -29.31 14.96
N SER A 84 -33.52 -29.66 16.24
CA SER A 84 -32.56 -29.40 17.33
C SER A 84 -31.91 -30.68 17.93
N GLU A 85 -30.77 -30.49 18.60
CA GLU A 85 -30.06 -31.48 19.46
C GLU A 85 -29.48 -32.74 18.73
N LYS A 86 -28.44 -33.47 19.16
CA LYS A 86 -27.94 -33.85 20.51
C LYS A 86 -26.40 -34.00 20.60
N HIS A 87 -25.92 -34.36 21.80
CA HIS A 87 -24.53 -34.40 22.29
C HIS A 87 -23.55 -35.41 21.64
N PRO A 88 -22.22 -35.21 21.82
CA PRO A 88 -21.14 -36.14 21.45
C PRO A 88 -20.78 -37.14 22.57
N PRO A 89 -19.84 -38.07 22.31
CA PRO A 89 -19.03 -38.75 23.34
C PRO A 89 -17.53 -38.35 23.31
N GLU A 90 -16.82 -38.63 24.41
CA GLU A 90 -15.43 -38.20 24.71
C GLU A 90 -14.30 -39.18 24.25
N PRO A 91 -13.02 -38.73 24.24
CA PRO A 91 -11.84 -39.55 23.94
C PRO A 91 -11.17 -40.17 25.19
N LYS A 92 -10.35 -41.24 25.02
CA LYS A 92 -9.22 -41.66 25.90
C LYS A 92 -8.47 -42.92 25.35
N PRO A 93 -7.29 -43.36 25.88
CA PRO A 93 -6.03 -43.02 25.19
C PRO A 93 -4.97 -44.17 25.15
N MET A 94 -3.70 -43.81 24.86
CA MET A 94 -2.44 -44.45 25.28
C MET A 94 -2.17 -45.95 25.00
N ILE A 95 -0.99 -46.21 24.43
CA ILE A 95 0.10 -47.00 25.05
C ILE A 95 1.43 -46.51 24.45
N ALA A 96 2.52 -46.59 25.21
CA ALA A 96 3.88 -46.33 24.76
C ALA A 96 4.82 -47.44 25.30
N ASP A 97 5.88 -47.75 24.55
CA ASP A 97 7.28 -47.76 25.03
C ASP A 97 8.25 -48.32 23.95
N GLU A 98 9.55 -48.06 24.16
CA GLU A 98 10.71 -48.40 23.30
C GLU A 98 11.26 -49.84 23.61
N PRO A 99 12.47 -50.32 23.19
CA PRO A 99 13.55 -49.70 22.39
C PRO A 99 14.35 -50.55 21.36
N ALA A 100 15.12 -49.82 20.52
CA ALA A 100 16.47 -50.07 19.96
C ALA A 100 16.88 -51.38 19.22
N GLU A 101 17.29 -51.20 17.94
CA GLU A 101 18.52 -51.71 17.23
C GLU A 101 18.90 -53.24 17.23
N PRO A 102 19.88 -53.74 16.41
CA PRO A 102 20.79 -53.08 15.43
C PRO A 102 20.94 -53.73 14.01
N ALA A 103 21.60 -52.98 13.11
CA ALA A 103 22.60 -53.40 12.09
C ALA A 103 22.34 -54.39 10.91
N ALA A 104 22.51 -53.82 9.70
CA ALA A 104 23.36 -54.30 8.58
C ALA A 104 22.99 -55.51 7.67
N LYS A 105 22.94 -55.25 6.34
CA LYS A 105 23.87 -55.86 5.34
C LYS A 105 23.76 -55.30 3.90
N ALA A 106 24.92 -55.07 3.30
CA ALA A 106 25.20 -55.14 1.85
C ALA A 106 26.29 -56.24 1.64
N PRO A 107 26.95 -56.45 0.46
CA PRO A 107 26.77 -55.90 -0.89
C PRO A 107 26.81 -57.01 -2.00
N LYS A 108 26.85 -56.62 -3.30
CA LYS A 108 27.65 -57.28 -4.38
C LYS A 108 27.77 -56.38 -5.64
N THR A 109 28.72 -56.68 -6.54
CA THR A 109 29.37 -55.65 -7.40
C THR A 109 29.89 -56.11 -8.79
N LYS A 110 29.74 -55.23 -9.81
CA LYS A 110 30.56 -55.06 -11.06
C LYS A 110 30.58 -56.24 -12.08
N PRO A 111 31.13 -56.08 -13.32
CA PRO A 111 31.74 -54.92 -14.04
C PRO A 111 30.79 -54.37 -15.15
N ALA A 112 31.11 -53.82 -16.35
CA ALA A 112 32.34 -53.61 -17.17
C ALA A 112 32.18 -52.45 -18.23
N ALA A 113 33.20 -52.26 -19.10
CA ALA A 113 33.28 -51.40 -20.32
C ALA A 113 34.27 -52.09 -21.34
N PRO A 114 34.69 -51.60 -22.55
CA PRO A 114 34.82 -50.21 -23.06
C PRO A 114 34.47 -49.97 -24.59
N GLU A 115 35.01 -48.88 -25.17
CA GLU A 115 34.77 -48.21 -26.49
C GLU A 115 35.46 -48.84 -27.74
N PRO A 116 35.28 -48.32 -29.00
CA PRO A 116 36.14 -47.21 -29.54
C PRO A 116 35.64 -46.28 -30.71
N VAL A 117 36.09 -44.99 -30.69
CA VAL A 117 36.74 -44.15 -31.76
C VAL A 117 36.08 -43.72 -33.12
N VAL A 118 35.73 -42.41 -33.23
CA VAL A 118 36.15 -41.27 -34.15
C VAL A 118 36.30 -41.37 -35.71
N GLU A 119 36.07 -40.21 -36.41
CA GLU A 119 36.46 -39.75 -37.79
C GLU A 119 35.59 -40.20 -39.01
N SER A 120 35.46 -39.49 -40.16
CA SER A 120 36.04 -38.23 -40.73
C SER A 120 35.11 -37.59 -41.83
N ALA A 121 35.56 -36.54 -42.56
CA ALA A 121 34.95 -35.96 -43.78
C ALA A 121 35.93 -36.07 -45.00
N PRO A 122 35.55 -35.90 -46.30
CA PRO A 122 35.38 -34.56 -46.92
C PRO A 122 34.39 -34.51 -48.15
N LEU A 123 34.61 -33.61 -49.13
CA LEU A 123 33.75 -33.26 -50.29
C LEU A 123 33.95 -34.12 -51.56
N ASP A 124 32.97 -34.10 -52.50
CA ASP A 124 33.12 -33.46 -53.83
C ASP A 124 31.80 -33.39 -54.67
N ASP A 125 31.84 -32.59 -55.76
CA ASP A 125 30.76 -32.17 -56.70
C ASP A 125 30.61 -33.22 -57.90
N PRO A 126 29.90 -33.05 -59.07
CA PRO A 126 29.30 -31.84 -59.65
C PRO A 126 28.04 -31.92 -60.58
N LEU A 127 27.74 -30.75 -61.18
CA LEU A 127 27.12 -30.49 -62.52
C LEU A 127 25.60 -30.22 -62.70
N SER A 128 25.25 -28.94 -62.49
CA SER A 128 24.84 -28.00 -63.57
C SER A 128 23.39 -27.88 -64.09
N ALA A 129 23.15 -26.72 -64.76
CA ALA A 129 21.98 -26.28 -65.53
C ALA A 129 20.71 -25.85 -64.74
N PHE A 130 20.15 -24.64 -64.91
CA PHE A 130 20.65 -23.41 -65.58
C PHE A 130 19.83 -22.18 -65.10
N SER A 131 20.49 -21.01 -64.97
CA SER A 131 20.04 -19.60 -65.22
C SER A 131 18.55 -19.16 -65.18
N SER A 132 18.19 -17.91 -64.87
CA SER A 132 18.86 -16.73 -64.26
C SER A 132 17.88 -15.53 -64.33
N ASP A 133 17.94 -14.60 -63.36
CA ASP A 133 17.48 -13.19 -63.47
C ASP A 133 15.98 -12.97 -63.84
N GLY A 134 15.39 -11.77 -63.79
CA GLY A 134 15.88 -10.45 -63.39
C GLY A 134 14.70 -9.47 -63.23
N GLU A 135 14.99 -8.22 -62.83
CA GLU A 135 13.96 -7.19 -62.55
C GLU A 135 13.27 -6.64 -63.81
N SER A 136 12.02 -6.15 -63.67
CA SER A 136 11.64 -4.74 -63.93
C SER A 136 10.17 -4.55 -64.34
N SER A 137 9.80 -3.28 -64.60
CA SER A 137 8.46 -2.70 -64.50
C SER A 137 7.59 -2.72 -65.77
N ALA A 138 6.27 -2.70 -65.53
CA ALA A 138 5.23 -1.99 -66.28
C ALA A 138 4.84 -2.41 -67.73
N GLY A 139 3.53 -2.55 -67.94
CA GLY A 139 2.90 -2.74 -69.26
C GLY A 139 1.47 -3.29 -69.12
N GLY A 140 0.45 -2.43 -69.18
CA GLY A 140 -0.96 -2.82 -68.94
C GLY A 140 -1.69 -3.37 -70.17
N GLY A 141 -2.95 -3.81 -70.02
CA GLY A 141 -3.81 -4.16 -71.16
C GLY A 141 -5.01 -5.08 -70.90
N MET A 142 -6.11 -4.53 -70.39
CA MET A 142 -7.50 -4.62 -70.91
C MET A 142 -8.13 -5.97 -71.39
N LEU A 143 -9.43 -6.15 -71.02
CA LEU A 143 -10.57 -6.81 -71.73
C LEU A 143 -11.07 -8.24 -71.35
N ASN A 144 -12.42 -8.34 -71.33
CA ASN A 144 -13.34 -9.51 -71.52
C ASN A 144 -13.31 -10.67 -70.50
N ASP A 145 -14.27 -10.93 -69.60
CA ASP A 145 -15.76 -10.92 -69.68
C ASP A 145 -16.34 -11.82 -70.81
N PRO A 146 -17.41 -12.65 -70.61
CA PRO A 146 -17.92 -13.34 -69.41
C PRO A 146 -18.41 -14.82 -69.67
N LEU A 147 -19.18 -15.39 -68.72
CA LEU A 147 -20.26 -16.42 -68.85
C LEU A 147 -19.97 -17.95 -68.86
N LEU A 148 -20.78 -18.68 -68.04
CA LEU A 148 -21.32 -20.06 -68.20
C LEU A 148 -20.34 -21.27 -68.07
N ALA A 149 -20.76 -22.50 -67.71
CA ALA A 149 -21.96 -23.04 -67.03
C ALA A 149 -21.79 -24.56 -66.68
N GLU A 150 -22.83 -25.16 -66.06
CA GLU A 150 -23.21 -26.61 -66.15
C GLU A 150 -22.21 -27.66 -65.60
N SER A 151 -22.54 -28.95 -65.40
CA SER A 151 -23.80 -29.73 -65.18
C SER A 151 -23.40 -30.99 -64.33
N THR A 152 -24.25 -31.77 -63.65
CA THR A 152 -25.20 -32.85 -64.07
C THR A 152 -25.73 -33.52 -62.77
N GLY A 153 -26.76 -34.39 -62.70
CA GLY A 153 -27.80 -34.73 -63.67
C GLY A 153 -27.88 -36.21 -64.13
N GLN A 154 -28.37 -37.17 -63.31
CA GLN A 154 -29.10 -38.37 -63.79
C GLN A 154 -29.82 -39.24 -62.71
N ASP A 155 -30.89 -39.88 -63.19
CA ASP A 155 -31.93 -40.83 -62.69
C ASP A 155 -31.46 -42.25 -62.23
N PRO A 156 -32.33 -43.25 -61.85
CA PRO A 156 -33.75 -43.26 -61.39
C PRO A 156 -34.13 -44.35 -60.31
N LEU A 157 -35.45 -44.55 -60.07
CA LEU A 157 -36.21 -45.79 -59.66
C LEU A 157 -36.60 -46.11 -58.18
N LEU A 158 -37.93 -46.01 -57.94
CA LEU A 158 -38.91 -46.85 -57.18
C LEU A 158 -38.72 -47.34 -55.72
N ASP A 159 -39.81 -47.08 -54.95
CA ASP A 159 -40.44 -47.77 -53.81
C ASP A 159 -39.64 -48.03 -52.50
N ASP A 160 -40.22 -47.95 -51.29
CA ASP A 160 -41.65 -48.00 -50.89
C ASP A 160 -42.00 -47.19 -49.61
N ALA A 161 -43.30 -47.00 -49.34
CA ALA A 161 -44.01 -46.69 -48.08
C ALA A 161 -43.85 -45.35 -47.26
N GLU A 162 -44.97 -44.59 -47.22
CA GLU A 162 -45.61 -43.81 -46.12
C GLU A 162 -44.98 -42.62 -45.34
N GLY A 163 -45.83 -41.61 -45.00
CA GLY A 163 -45.63 -40.64 -43.90
C GLY A 163 -45.67 -39.12 -44.27
N PRO A 164 -46.75 -38.34 -43.98
CA PRO A 164 -46.95 -37.02 -44.62
C PRO A 164 -47.02 -35.76 -43.73
N ALA A 165 -46.57 -34.61 -44.27
CA ALA A 165 -47.15 -33.25 -44.06
C ALA A 165 -46.55 -32.22 -45.05
N LYS A 166 -47.27 -31.12 -45.40
CA LYS A 166 -46.79 -30.12 -46.40
C LYS A 166 -47.27 -28.66 -46.18
N THR A 167 -46.33 -27.73 -46.39
CA THR A 167 -46.37 -26.43 -47.15
C THR A 167 -47.68 -25.91 -47.78
N LYS A 168 -47.86 -24.63 -48.20
CA LYS A 168 -47.36 -23.23 -48.01
C LYS A 168 -47.95 -22.43 -49.21
N GLY A 169 -48.06 -21.08 -49.19
CA GLY A 169 -48.62 -20.28 -50.31
C GLY A 169 -47.66 -19.25 -50.95
N LYS A 170 -48.06 -18.57 -52.06
CA LYS A 170 -47.45 -17.30 -52.57
C LYS A 170 -48.21 -16.59 -53.74
N ARG A 171 -47.76 -15.37 -54.10
CA ARG A 171 -48.16 -14.49 -55.24
C ARG A 171 -46.95 -14.35 -56.23
N LYS A 172 -46.91 -13.66 -57.40
CA LYS A 172 -47.73 -12.62 -58.10
C LYS A 172 -47.30 -12.52 -59.60
N GLY A 173 -48.17 -12.21 -60.58
CA GLY A 173 -47.80 -11.89 -62.00
C GLY A 173 -49.02 -11.86 -62.97
N LYS A 174 -49.01 -11.29 -64.19
CA LYS A 174 -48.01 -10.53 -65.00
C LYS A 174 -48.75 -9.50 -65.92
N ARG A 175 -48.13 -8.87 -66.95
CA ARG A 175 -48.58 -7.56 -67.55
C ARG A 175 -48.73 -7.53 -69.10
N GLY A 176 -49.91 -7.09 -69.62
CA GLY A 176 -50.11 -6.06 -70.69
C GLY A 176 -50.03 -6.36 -72.22
N LYS A 177 -50.91 -5.68 -73.00
CA LYS A 177 -50.68 -5.14 -74.38
C LYS A 177 -51.78 -4.15 -74.85
N LYS A 178 -51.55 -3.41 -75.97
CA LYS A 178 -52.41 -2.31 -76.52
C LYS A 178 -53.27 -2.72 -77.73
N ARG A 179 -54.43 -2.06 -77.95
CA ARG A 179 -54.85 -1.45 -79.26
C ARG A 179 -56.05 -0.50 -79.13
N ASP A 180 -56.45 0.14 -80.23
CA ASP A 180 -57.24 1.39 -80.30
C ASP A 180 -58.65 1.30 -80.92
N ARG A 181 -59.50 2.28 -80.53
CA ARG A 181 -60.60 2.95 -81.28
C ARG A 181 -62.01 2.30 -81.52
N LYS A 182 -63.01 3.19 -81.29
CA LYS A 182 -64.37 3.39 -81.89
C LYS A 182 -65.64 2.87 -81.17
N ARG A 183 -66.54 3.84 -80.89
CA ARG A 183 -68.05 3.87 -80.87
C ARG A 183 -68.76 2.52 -81.19
N GLY A 184 -69.79 2.05 -80.50
CA GLY A 184 -70.86 2.72 -79.74
C GLY A 184 -72.26 2.30 -80.26
N LYS A 185 -73.22 2.01 -79.36
CA LYS A 185 -74.54 1.34 -79.59
C LYS A 185 -74.45 -0.16 -79.98
N GLN A 186 -75.47 -1.00 -79.78
CA GLN A 186 -76.89 -0.78 -79.40
C GLN A 186 -77.42 -1.92 -78.49
N ASN A 187 -78.43 -1.64 -77.66
CA ASN A 187 -79.30 -2.65 -77.03
C ASN A 187 -80.59 -2.76 -77.86
N GLU A 188 -81.16 -3.96 -78.02
CA GLU A 188 -82.59 -4.19 -78.27
C GLU A 188 -82.89 -5.69 -78.21
N TRP A 189 -83.95 -6.09 -77.49
CA TRP A 189 -84.95 -7.14 -77.80
C TRP A 189 -85.85 -7.41 -76.57
N ASP A 190 -86.75 -6.47 -76.29
CA ASP A 190 -87.95 -6.73 -75.50
C ASP A 190 -89.09 -7.17 -76.44
N SER A 191 -89.92 -8.13 -76.02
CA SER A 191 -91.37 -8.11 -76.28
C SER A 191 -92.13 -9.17 -75.44
N PRO A 192 -93.42 -8.94 -75.11
CA PRO A 192 -93.94 -9.40 -73.83
C PRO A 192 -95.19 -10.30 -73.92
N LEU A 193 -95.58 -10.90 -72.79
CA LEU A 193 -96.93 -11.42 -72.56
C LEU A 193 -97.28 -11.52 -71.06
N LEU A 194 -98.59 -11.50 -70.77
CA LEU A 194 -99.28 -11.73 -69.49
C LEU A 194 -99.20 -10.63 -68.40
N LEU A 195 -100.27 -9.83 -68.37
CA LEU A 195 -100.71 -9.00 -67.24
C LEU A 195 -101.45 -9.86 -66.20
N LEU A 196 -101.08 -9.75 -64.91
CA LEU A 196 -101.94 -9.86 -63.70
C LEU A 196 -101.05 -9.81 -62.43
N GLY A 197 -101.35 -8.95 -61.44
CA GLY A 197 -100.69 -9.02 -60.11
C GLY A 197 -100.24 -7.72 -59.42
N GLY A 198 -100.67 -6.53 -59.85
CA GLY A 198 -100.11 -5.22 -59.44
C GLY A 198 -100.28 -4.76 -57.97
N GLY A 199 -100.62 -5.63 -57.01
CA GLY A 199 -100.90 -5.24 -55.62
C GLY A 199 -99.69 -5.24 -54.67
N GLY A 200 -98.79 -6.23 -54.76
CA GLY A 200 -97.78 -6.48 -53.73
C GLY A 200 -96.55 -5.55 -53.77
N LEU A 201 -96.24 -4.95 -54.91
CA LEU A 201 -94.95 -4.27 -55.15
C LEU A 201 -94.78 -2.99 -54.32
N VAL A 202 -95.87 -2.25 -54.09
CA VAL A 202 -95.83 -0.93 -53.42
C VAL A 202 -95.51 -1.06 -51.92
N ALA A 203 -95.98 -2.11 -51.26
CA ALA A 203 -95.70 -2.36 -49.85
C ALA A 203 -94.20 -2.65 -49.60
N LEU A 204 -93.56 -3.40 -50.50
CA LEU A 204 -92.12 -3.72 -50.41
C LEU A 204 -91.24 -2.48 -50.60
N LEU A 205 -91.61 -1.56 -51.50
CA LEU A 205 -90.83 -0.34 -51.75
C LEU A 205 -90.86 0.64 -50.56
N LEU A 206 -92.01 0.79 -49.89
CA LEU A 206 -92.11 1.65 -48.69
C LEU A 206 -91.35 1.06 -47.49
N ALA A 207 -91.40 -0.27 -47.31
CA ALA A 207 -90.57 -0.95 -46.31
C ALA A 207 -89.07 -0.78 -46.60
N GLY A 208 -88.66 -0.97 -47.87
CA GLY A 208 -87.27 -0.78 -48.30
C GLY A 208 -86.74 0.63 -48.09
N GLY A 209 -87.56 1.67 -48.34
CA GLY A 209 -87.19 3.07 -48.11
C GLY A 209 -86.96 3.40 -46.63
N LEU A 210 -87.81 2.90 -45.74
CA LEU A 210 -87.64 3.09 -44.29
C LEU A 210 -86.40 2.36 -43.75
N ILE A 211 -86.16 1.13 -44.24
CA ILE A 211 -84.97 0.33 -43.91
C ILE A 211 -83.70 1.04 -44.41
N TYR A 212 -83.69 1.59 -45.62
CA TYR A 212 -82.55 2.33 -46.16
C TYR A 212 -82.23 3.59 -45.35
N TRP A 213 -83.24 4.36 -44.93
CA TRP A 213 -83.04 5.54 -44.08
C TRP A 213 -82.50 5.20 -42.69
N LEU A 214 -82.96 4.10 -42.09
CA LEU A 214 -82.42 3.61 -40.80
C LEU A 214 -81.00 3.04 -40.93
N LEU A 215 -80.63 2.47 -42.09
CA LEU A 215 -79.29 1.96 -42.37
C LEU A 215 -78.27 3.02 -42.83
N THR A 216 -78.71 4.21 -43.23
CA THR A 216 -77.82 5.27 -43.75
C THR A 216 -77.63 6.44 -42.79
N ARG A 217 -78.28 6.41 -41.61
CA ARG A 217 -77.89 7.24 -40.48
C ARG A 217 -76.69 6.59 -39.82
N GLU A 218 -75.50 7.18 -39.96
CA GLU A 218 -74.29 6.67 -39.31
C GLU A 218 -74.54 6.53 -37.80
N ASN A 219 -74.42 5.30 -37.30
CA ASN A 219 -74.64 5.00 -35.91
C ASN A 219 -73.36 5.28 -35.13
N ALA A 220 -73.45 6.03 -34.04
CA ALA A 220 -72.29 6.44 -33.24
C ALA A 220 -71.44 5.23 -32.82
N ASP A 221 -72.10 4.14 -32.38
CA ASP A 221 -71.47 2.86 -32.02
C ASP A 221 -70.64 2.26 -33.17
N HIS A 222 -71.03 2.45 -34.44
CA HIS A 222 -70.31 1.90 -35.58
C HIS A 222 -69.02 2.67 -35.84
N VAL A 223 -69.06 4.01 -35.80
CA VAL A 223 -67.87 4.85 -35.99
C VAL A 223 -66.89 4.67 -34.82
N LEU A 224 -67.41 4.57 -33.60
CA LEU A 224 -66.62 4.26 -32.41
C LEU A 224 -65.97 2.87 -32.50
N ASN A 225 -66.73 1.85 -32.90
CA ASN A 225 -66.21 0.49 -33.05
C ASN A 225 -65.19 0.38 -34.20
N GLU A 226 -65.34 1.15 -35.29
CA GLU A 226 -64.32 1.29 -36.35
C GLU A 226 -63.02 1.89 -35.79
N ALA A 227 -63.12 2.99 -35.04
CA ALA A 227 -61.97 3.67 -34.43
C ALA A 227 -61.22 2.80 -33.41
N THR A 228 -61.95 2.09 -32.56
CA THR A 228 -61.40 1.13 -31.57
C THR A 228 -60.82 -0.11 -32.27
N THR A 229 -61.47 -0.67 -33.29
CA THR A 229 -60.90 -1.78 -34.07
C THR A 229 -59.57 -1.36 -34.74
N ALA A 230 -59.47 -0.12 -35.21
CA ALA A 230 -58.23 0.43 -35.76
C ALA A 230 -57.15 0.66 -34.68
N PHE A 231 -57.54 1.06 -33.45
CA PHE A 231 -56.65 1.20 -32.30
C PHE A 231 -56.05 -0.15 -31.88
N GLU A 232 -56.90 -1.16 -31.65
CA GLU A 232 -56.51 -2.53 -31.31
C GLU A 232 -55.65 -3.18 -32.39
N SER A 233 -55.91 -2.85 -33.66
CA SER A 233 -55.09 -3.26 -34.81
C SER A 233 -53.75 -2.51 -34.94
N GLN A 234 -53.39 -1.67 -33.96
CA GLN A 234 -52.19 -0.81 -33.93
C GLN A 234 -52.07 0.14 -35.14
N ASN A 235 -53.19 0.41 -35.81
CA ASN A 235 -53.26 1.28 -36.98
C ASN A 235 -53.68 2.69 -36.55
N TYR A 236 -52.87 3.28 -35.67
CA TYR A 236 -53.12 4.58 -35.06
C TYR A 236 -53.33 5.71 -36.07
N GLY A 237 -52.80 5.58 -37.29
CA GLY A 237 -53.10 6.48 -38.41
C GLY A 237 -54.60 6.55 -38.73
N GLN A 238 -55.24 5.40 -38.95
CA GLN A 238 -56.68 5.31 -39.24
C GLN A 238 -57.55 5.44 -38.00
N SER A 239 -57.05 5.03 -36.83
CA SER A 239 -57.76 5.19 -35.55
C SER A 239 -57.98 6.66 -35.20
N ILE A 240 -56.96 7.51 -35.39
CA ILE A 240 -57.06 8.97 -35.21
C ILE A 240 -58.11 9.56 -36.17
N GLU A 241 -58.01 9.28 -37.47
CA GLU A 241 -58.97 9.77 -38.49
C GLU A 241 -60.43 9.32 -38.23
N ALA A 242 -60.64 8.28 -37.42
CA ALA A 242 -61.95 7.77 -37.03
C ALA A 242 -62.43 8.31 -35.68
N TYR A 243 -61.57 8.44 -34.67
CA TYR A 243 -61.91 9.10 -33.41
C TYR A 243 -62.11 10.62 -33.57
N GLU A 244 -61.34 11.31 -34.41
CA GLU A 244 -61.56 12.73 -34.75
C GLU A 244 -62.95 12.92 -35.36
N ARG A 245 -63.32 12.08 -36.33
CA ARG A 245 -64.65 12.06 -36.97
C ARG A 245 -65.78 11.77 -35.97
N PHE A 246 -65.51 10.90 -34.99
CA PHE A 246 -66.45 10.62 -33.91
C PHE A 246 -66.62 11.83 -32.98
N ALA A 247 -65.52 12.51 -32.62
CA ALA A 247 -65.54 13.69 -31.78
C ALA A 247 -66.24 14.89 -32.45
N GLU A 248 -66.02 15.11 -33.75
CA GLU A 248 -66.74 16.13 -34.52
C GLU A 248 -68.25 15.83 -34.64
N GLY A 249 -68.62 14.56 -34.84
CA GLY A 249 -70.00 14.16 -35.12
C GLY A 249 -70.90 13.95 -33.89
N PHE A 250 -70.34 13.54 -32.75
CA PHE A 250 -71.11 12.89 -31.67
C PHE A 250 -70.80 13.41 -30.25
N GLN A 251 -70.61 14.73 -30.10
CA GLN A 251 -70.31 15.41 -28.82
C GLN A 251 -71.28 15.13 -27.65
N GLY A 252 -72.49 14.65 -27.92
CA GLY A 252 -73.48 14.27 -26.91
C GLY A 252 -73.53 12.76 -26.58
N HIS A 253 -72.56 11.96 -27.02
CA HIS A 253 -72.56 10.50 -26.82
C HIS A 253 -72.04 10.11 -25.43
N PRO A 254 -72.59 9.07 -24.76
CA PRO A 254 -72.08 8.61 -23.46
C PRO A 254 -70.60 8.25 -23.46
N GLU A 255 -70.10 7.70 -24.57
CA GLU A 255 -68.70 7.32 -24.76
C GLU A 255 -67.80 8.45 -25.28
N TYR A 256 -68.27 9.71 -25.31
CA TYR A 256 -67.52 10.83 -25.91
C TYR A 256 -66.14 11.03 -25.24
N GLY A 257 -66.09 11.18 -23.92
CA GLY A 257 -64.82 11.36 -23.20
C GLY A 257 -63.86 10.18 -23.39
N ASN A 258 -64.38 8.94 -23.31
CA ASN A 258 -63.59 7.72 -23.57
C ASN A 258 -62.96 7.73 -24.97
N ALA A 259 -63.66 8.27 -25.97
CA ALA A 259 -63.14 8.43 -27.34
C ALA A 259 -62.09 9.54 -27.44
N ILE A 260 -62.22 10.65 -26.71
CA ILE A 260 -61.20 11.71 -26.61
C ILE A 260 -59.91 11.17 -25.94
N VAL A 261 -60.04 10.41 -24.85
CA VAL A 261 -58.90 9.74 -24.19
C VAL A 261 -58.20 8.78 -25.15
N ARG A 262 -58.95 7.92 -25.87
CA ARG A 262 -58.35 7.00 -26.85
C ARG A 262 -57.77 7.73 -28.08
N LEU A 263 -58.30 8.89 -28.47
CA LEU A 263 -57.72 9.75 -29.50
C LEU A 263 -56.34 10.28 -29.08
N GLY A 264 -56.24 10.89 -27.88
CA GLY A 264 -54.97 11.36 -27.33
C GLY A 264 -53.94 10.22 -27.23
N MET A 265 -54.34 9.08 -26.66
CA MET A 265 -53.52 7.87 -26.61
C MET A 265 -53.07 7.39 -27.99
N ALA A 266 -53.93 7.45 -29.01
CA ALA A 266 -53.58 7.03 -30.39
C ALA A 266 -52.54 7.97 -31.02
N LYS A 267 -52.63 9.27 -30.78
CA LYS A 267 -51.63 10.26 -31.22
C LYS A 267 -50.28 10.04 -30.52
N ILE A 268 -50.26 9.78 -29.21
CA ILE A 268 -49.03 9.48 -28.45
C ILE A 268 -48.40 8.16 -28.94
N TRP A 269 -49.18 7.09 -29.13
CA TRP A 269 -48.71 5.83 -29.74
C TRP A 269 -48.06 6.06 -31.11
N LYS A 270 -48.74 6.79 -32.00
CA LYS A 270 -48.27 7.12 -33.36
C LYS A 270 -46.98 7.94 -33.36
N ALA A 271 -46.78 8.81 -32.37
CA ALA A 271 -45.54 9.58 -32.23
C ALA A 271 -44.39 8.70 -31.70
N THR A 272 -44.66 7.89 -30.65
CA THR A 272 -43.67 7.01 -30.00
C THR A 272 -43.14 5.93 -30.93
N GLN A 273 -43.95 5.42 -31.87
CA GLN A 273 -43.52 4.49 -32.92
C GLN A 273 -42.32 4.98 -33.77
N ASN A 274 -42.02 6.28 -33.78
CA ASN A 274 -40.86 6.83 -34.51
C ASN A 274 -39.66 7.00 -33.58
N THR A 275 -38.90 5.92 -33.37
CA THR A 275 -37.74 5.87 -32.45
C THR A 275 -36.58 6.83 -32.80
N LYS A 276 -36.66 7.56 -33.92
CA LYS A 276 -35.73 8.65 -34.28
C LYS A 276 -36.22 10.03 -33.86
N LYS A 277 -37.40 10.14 -33.25
CA LYS A 277 -38.09 11.40 -32.94
C LYS A 277 -38.79 11.40 -31.57
N PHE A 278 -38.11 10.89 -30.55
CA PHE A 278 -38.62 10.94 -29.18
C PHE A 278 -38.74 12.38 -28.64
N ASP A 279 -38.00 13.35 -29.21
CA ASP A 279 -38.23 14.78 -29.03
C ASP A 279 -39.68 15.17 -29.37
N LYS A 280 -40.19 14.67 -30.50
CA LYS A 280 -41.55 14.94 -31.00
C LYS A 280 -42.59 14.08 -30.32
N ALA A 281 -42.22 12.88 -29.89
CA ALA A 281 -43.08 12.05 -29.05
C ALA A 281 -43.32 12.72 -27.68
N LEU A 282 -42.32 13.40 -27.11
CA LEU A 282 -42.49 14.23 -25.92
C LEU A 282 -43.34 15.48 -26.18
N GLU A 283 -43.08 16.23 -27.26
CA GLU A 283 -43.91 17.38 -27.66
C GLU A 283 -45.40 16.99 -27.79
N VAL A 284 -45.69 15.87 -28.45
CA VAL A 284 -47.06 15.33 -28.58
C VAL A 284 -47.59 14.83 -27.23
N ALA A 285 -46.80 14.10 -26.44
CA ALA A 285 -47.25 13.61 -25.14
C ALA A 285 -47.59 14.76 -24.17
N GLN A 286 -46.84 15.87 -24.19
CA GLN A 286 -47.16 17.06 -23.40
C GLN A 286 -48.50 17.68 -23.83
N ALA A 287 -48.66 18.00 -25.12
CA ALA A 287 -49.87 18.65 -25.64
C ALA A 287 -51.13 17.79 -25.46
N GLU A 288 -51.04 16.49 -25.73
CA GLU A 288 -52.19 15.57 -25.60
C GLU A 288 -52.51 15.24 -24.13
N LEU A 289 -51.55 15.32 -23.21
CA LEU A 289 -51.82 15.17 -21.78
C LEU A 289 -52.50 16.40 -21.19
N ASP A 290 -52.14 17.60 -21.64
CA ASP A 290 -52.85 18.83 -21.27
C ASP A 290 -54.32 18.79 -21.76
N GLU A 291 -54.59 18.25 -22.96
CA GLU A 291 -55.96 18.06 -23.48
C GLU A 291 -56.76 16.97 -22.73
N ILE A 292 -56.18 15.80 -22.42
CA ILE A 292 -56.93 14.70 -21.76
C ILE A 292 -56.97 14.77 -20.22
N GLU A 293 -56.23 15.68 -19.57
CA GLU A 293 -56.34 15.86 -18.11
C GLU A 293 -57.69 16.47 -17.69
N GLU A 294 -58.30 17.31 -18.52
CA GLU A 294 -59.57 17.98 -18.23
C GLU A 294 -60.79 17.04 -18.34
N GLU A 295 -60.63 15.85 -18.93
CA GLU A 295 -61.69 14.86 -19.16
C GLU A 295 -61.94 13.96 -17.93
N GLU A 296 -63.17 13.99 -17.37
CA GLU A 296 -63.56 13.14 -16.24
C GLU A 296 -63.40 11.63 -16.53
N SER A 297 -63.50 11.26 -17.81
CA SER A 297 -63.27 9.89 -18.30
C SER A 297 -61.84 9.40 -18.05
N PHE A 298 -60.84 10.25 -18.28
CA PHE A 298 -59.43 9.93 -18.04
C PHE A 298 -59.16 9.67 -16.55
N ALA A 299 -59.88 10.34 -15.64
CA ALA A 299 -59.75 10.09 -14.21
C ALA A 299 -59.99 8.61 -13.86
N ALA A 300 -60.98 7.97 -14.50
CA ALA A 300 -61.39 6.58 -14.27
C ALA A 300 -60.65 5.53 -15.12
N ASP A 301 -60.07 5.90 -16.27
CA ASP A 301 -59.44 4.93 -17.18
C ASP A 301 -58.10 4.36 -16.65
N THR A 302 -58.19 3.18 -16.02
CA THR A 302 -57.01 2.43 -15.53
C THR A 302 -56.21 1.70 -16.61
N GLU A 303 -56.71 1.61 -17.84
CA GLU A 303 -56.07 0.93 -18.96
C GLU A 303 -55.17 1.90 -19.73
N SER A 304 -55.74 3.04 -20.18
CA SER A 304 -54.95 4.11 -20.81
C SER A 304 -53.84 4.62 -19.90
N LYS A 305 -54.07 4.72 -18.59
CA LYS A 305 -53.01 5.09 -17.62
C LYS A 305 -51.90 4.05 -17.48
N ARG A 306 -52.16 2.77 -17.80
CA ARG A 306 -51.15 1.71 -17.82
C ARG A 306 -50.35 1.71 -19.12
N GLU A 307 -51.03 1.90 -20.26
CA GLU A 307 -50.39 2.12 -21.56
C GLU A 307 -49.49 3.36 -21.52
N LEU A 308 -50.01 4.48 -21.01
CA LEU A 308 -49.32 5.76 -20.89
C LEU A 308 -48.06 5.67 -20.04
N SER A 309 -48.10 4.92 -18.93
CA SER A 309 -46.89 4.61 -18.14
C SER A 309 -45.80 3.96 -18.99
N SER A 310 -46.16 3.03 -19.88
CA SER A 310 -45.21 2.40 -20.79
C SER A 310 -44.69 3.35 -21.87
N LEU A 311 -45.56 4.16 -22.47
CA LEU A 311 -45.21 5.12 -23.52
C LEU A 311 -44.29 6.23 -23.00
N LEU A 312 -44.61 6.84 -21.85
CA LEU A 312 -43.77 7.87 -21.23
C LEU A 312 -42.41 7.30 -20.78
N THR A 313 -42.39 6.05 -20.31
CA THR A 313 -41.13 5.35 -19.98
C THR A 313 -40.30 5.08 -21.25
N GLU A 314 -40.92 4.70 -22.37
CA GLU A 314 -40.24 4.46 -23.65
C GLU A 314 -39.71 5.76 -24.28
N ILE A 315 -40.45 6.87 -24.15
CA ILE A 315 -39.99 8.22 -24.54
C ILE A 315 -38.78 8.64 -23.68
N ALA A 316 -38.83 8.42 -22.37
CA ALA A 316 -37.73 8.76 -21.46
C ALA A 316 -36.47 7.89 -21.71
N GLU A 317 -36.63 6.58 -21.90
CA GLU A 317 -35.54 5.70 -22.33
C GLU A 317 -34.93 6.17 -23.65
N GLY A 318 -35.77 6.38 -24.67
CA GLY A 318 -35.34 6.80 -26.00
C GLY A 318 -34.62 8.16 -26.04
N LEU A 319 -35.05 9.13 -25.24
CA LEU A 319 -34.34 10.41 -25.08
C LEU A 319 -33.01 10.25 -24.34
N SER A 320 -32.93 9.37 -23.33
CA SER A 320 -31.68 9.10 -22.62
C SER A 320 -30.66 8.32 -23.46
N GLU A 321 -31.11 7.39 -24.31
CA GLU A 321 -30.25 6.72 -25.28
C GLU A 321 -29.78 7.68 -26.38
N GLN A 322 -30.63 8.64 -26.81
CA GLN A 322 -30.17 9.72 -27.69
C GLN A 322 -29.11 10.61 -27.01
N ALA A 323 -29.27 10.94 -25.72
CA ALA A 323 -28.26 11.68 -24.96
C ALA A 323 -26.93 10.90 -24.77
N GLU A 324 -26.98 9.56 -24.72
CA GLU A 324 -25.78 8.71 -24.60
C GLU A 324 -24.98 8.57 -25.91
N ASN A 325 -25.64 8.71 -27.07
CA ASN A 325 -25.04 8.48 -28.39
C ASN A 325 -24.82 9.76 -29.22
N GLU A 326 -24.98 10.94 -28.61
CA GLU A 326 -24.73 12.25 -29.23
C GLU A 326 -23.29 12.74 -28.93
N GLU A 327 -22.71 13.51 -29.84
CA GLU A 327 -21.35 14.08 -29.70
C GLU A 327 -21.36 15.60 -29.45
N ASP A 328 -22.43 16.31 -29.86
CA ASP A 328 -22.57 17.75 -29.61
C ASP A 328 -23.11 18.06 -28.20
N SER A 329 -22.34 18.78 -27.39
CA SER A 329 -22.74 19.13 -26.01
C SER A 329 -24.06 19.91 -25.94
N ALA A 330 -24.34 20.82 -26.88
CA ALA A 330 -25.57 21.60 -26.82
C ALA A 330 -26.81 20.72 -27.06
N THR A 331 -26.70 19.73 -27.95
CA THR A 331 -27.72 18.72 -28.22
C THR A 331 -27.82 17.70 -27.07
N ILE A 332 -26.71 17.32 -26.42
CA ILE A 332 -26.71 16.53 -25.18
C ILE A 332 -27.50 17.24 -24.08
N ASP A 333 -27.20 18.52 -23.80
CA ASP A 333 -27.93 19.31 -22.79
C ASP A 333 -29.43 19.39 -23.10
N GLN A 334 -29.80 19.55 -24.38
CA GLN A 334 -31.20 19.52 -24.80
C GLN A 334 -31.85 18.16 -24.52
N ARG A 335 -31.20 17.04 -24.86
CA ARG A 335 -31.74 15.69 -24.63
C ARG A 335 -31.82 15.32 -23.16
N ILE A 336 -30.86 15.77 -22.34
CA ILE A 336 -30.93 15.64 -20.87
C ILE A 336 -32.19 16.35 -20.36
N LYS A 337 -32.41 17.62 -20.73
CA LYS A 337 -33.59 18.39 -20.31
C LYS A 337 -34.91 17.75 -20.76
N GLN A 338 -34.98 17.29 -22.01
CA GLN A 338 -36.15 16.57 -22.53
C GLN A 338 -36.39 15.23 -21.79
N THR A 339 -35.33 14.51 -21.42
CA THR A 339 -35.44 13.30 -20.61
C THR A 339 -36.01 13.61 -19.22
N GLU A 340 -35.55 14.68 -18.58
CA GLU A 340 -36.06 15.10 -17.26
C GLU A 340 -37.53 15.57 -17.32
N GLU A 341 -37.94 16.21 -18.41
CA GLU A 341 -39.35 16.51 -18.69
C GLU A 341 -40.19 15.23 -18.87
N ALA A 342 -39.69 14.24 -19.62
CA ALA A 342 -40.36 12.94 -19.76
C ALA A 342 -40.46 12.18 -18.41
N LEU A 343 -39.39 12.20 -17.61
CA LEU A 343 -39.38 11.64 -16.25
C LEU A 343 -40.40 12.36 -15.35
N ALA A 344 -40.53 13.69 -15.43
CA ALA A 344 -41.52 14.45 -14.68
C ALA A 344 -42.96 14.04 -15.02
N LEU A 345 -43.26 13.71 -16.29
CA LEU A 345 -44.57 13.16 -16.68
C LEU A 345 -44.81 11.78 -16.04
N THR A 346 -43.80 10.89 -15.97
CA THR A 346 -43.92 9.59 -15.25
C THR A 346 -44.00 9.74 -13.73
N ALA A 347 -43.53 10.86 -13.19
CA ALA A 347 -43.60 11.19 -11.77
C ALA A 347 -44.98 11.76 -11.37
N ASN A 348 -45.72 12.38 -12.29
CA ASN A 348 -47.04 12.93 -12.03
C ASN A 348 -48.09 11.83 -11.81
N THR A 349 -48.62 11.74 -10.58
CA THR A 349 -49.59 10.71 -10.17
C THR A 349 -50.98 10.86 -10.80
N LYS A 350 -51.29 11.99 -11.45
CA LYS A 350 -52.50 12.13 -12.27
C LYS A 350 -52.42 11.25 -13.54
N TYR A 351 -51.26 11.26 -14.19
CA TYR A 351 -50.99 10.56 -15.46
C TYR A 351 -50.59 9.11 -15.19
N VAL A 352 -49.61 8.91 -14.30
CA VAL A 352 -49.05 7.60 -13.96
C VAL A 352 -49.21 7.35 -12.46
N PRO A 353 -50.28 6.64 -12.04
CA PRO A 353 -50.43 6.17 -10.67
C PRO A 353 -49.22 5.35 -10.23
N SER A 354 -48.78 5.49 -8.99
CA SER A 354 -47.55 4.85 -8.48
C SER A 354 -47.55 3.32 -8.58
N SER A 355 -48.72 2.68 -8.66
CA SER A 355 -48.89 1.24 -8.87
C SER A 355 -48.64 0.77 -10.32
N TYR A 356 -48.56 1.68 -11.29
CA TYR A 356 -48.27 1.40 -12.69
C TYR A 356 -46.93 1.97 -13.17
N ARG A 357 -46.23 2.75 -12.34
CA ARG A 357 -44.92 3.32 -12.67
C ARG A 357 -43.88 2.21 -12.86
N GLN A 358 -43.06 2.33 -13.89
CA GLN A 358 -42.07 1.32 -14.25
C GLN A 358 -40.70 1.61 -13.62
N ASP A 359 -40.65 1.68 -12.28
CA ASP A 359 -39.47 2.13 -11.50
C ASP A 359 -38.16 1.42 -11.89
N ASP A 360 -38.19 0.11 -12.17
CA ASP A 360 -37.02 -0.64 -12.64
C ASP A 360 -36.43 -0.06 -13.95
N ARG A 361 -37.28 0.36 -14.90
CA ARG A 361 -36.86 1.01 -16.17
C ARG A 361 -36.44 2.46 -15.93
N LEU A 362 -37.21 3.23 -15.18
CA LEU A 362 -36.90 4.64 -14.87
C LEU A 362 -35.55 4.76 -14.15
N SER A 363 -35.20 3.81 -13.27
CA SER A 363 -33.87 3.77 -12.64
C SER A 363 -32.72 3.59 -13.64
N ILE A 364 -32.95 2.92 -14.79
CA ILE A 364 -31.97 2.80 -15.88
C ILE A 364 -31.82 4.15 -16.61
N VAL A 365 -32.92 4.87 -16.83
CA VAL A 365 -32.91 6.23 -17.41
C VAL A 365 -32.11 7.19 -16.53
N GLU A 366 -32.38 7.20 -15.22
CA GLU A 366 -31.62 8.02 -14.24
C GLU A 366 -30.13 7.64 -14.18
N GLU A 367 -29.81 6.34 -14.27
CA GLU A 367 -28.43 5.86 -14.33
C GLU A 367 -27.71 6.27 -15.63
N THR A 368 -28.42 6.34 -16.75
CA THR A 368 -27.90 6.85 -18.03
C THR A 368 -27.69 8.36 -17.96
N LEU A 369 -28.65 9.16 -17.49
CA LEU A 369 -28.45 10.61 -17.29
C LEU A 369 -27.28 10.92 -16.34
N THR A 370 -27.15 10.15 -15.25
CA THR A 370 -26.03 10.26 -14.30
C THR A 370 -24.67 9.97 -14.94
N ARG A 371 -24.65 9.17 -16.00
CA ARG A 371 -23.46 8.75 -16.75
C ARG A 371 -23.11 9.76 -17.85
N VAL A 372 -24.08 10.17 -18.66
CA VAL A 372 -23.92 11.21 -19.70
C VAL A 372 -23.38 12.52 -19.08
N ARG A 373 -23.97 12.97 -17.97
CA ARG A 373 -23.50 14.16 -17.22
C ARG A 373 -22.03 14.07 -16.77
N LYS A 374 -21.56 12.87 -16.42
CA LYS A 374 -20.16 12.63 -16.01
C LYS A 374 -19.20 12.58 -17.19
N GLN A 375 -19.63 11.99 -18.30
CA GLN A 375 -18.90 12.03 -19.56
C GLN A 375 -18.72 13.49 -20.02
N GLN A 376 -19.81 14.25 -20.08
CA GLN A 376 -19.78 15.68 -20.40
C GLN A 376 -18.85 16.47 -19.46
N THR A 377 -18.93 16.26 -18.14
CA THR A 377 -18.05 16.91 -17.16
C THR A 377 -16.57 16.55 -17.42
N ARG A 378 -16.27 15.27 -17.65
CA ARG A 378 -14.90 14.79 -17.98
C ARG A 378 -14.38 15.45 -19.25
N ASP A 379 -15.22 15.55 -20.28
CA ASP A 379 -14.79 16.02 -21.61
C ASP A 379 -14.62 17.55 -21.64
N THR A 380 -15.43 18.30 -20.87
CA THR A 380 -15.17 19.72 -20.57
C THR A 380 -13.86 19.90 -19.81
N GLU A 381 -13.64 19.16 -18.71
CA GLU A 381 -12.40 19.25 -17.93
C GLU A 381 -11.15 18.83 -18.72
N LEU A 382 -11.29 17.89 -19.68
CA LEU A 382 -10.24 17.51 -20.62
C LEU A 382 -9.87 18.67 -21.57
N ALA A 383 -10.86 19.39 -22.10
CA ALA A 383 -10.64 20.55 -22.96
C ALA A 383 -10.05 21.75 -22.20
N GLU A 384 -10.49 21.98 -20.97
CA GLU A 384 -9.89 22.97 -20.05
C GLU A 384 -8.43 22.59 -19.73
N ALA A 385 -8.17 21.32 -19.41
CA ALA A 385 -6.82 20.84 -19.13
C ALA A 385 -5.87 20.94 -20.34
N PHE A 386 -6.35 20.66 -21.56
CA PHE A 386 -5.57 20.92 -22.78
C PHE A 386 -5.21 22.40 -22.93
N THR A 387 -6.16 23.30 -22.68
CA THR A 387 -5.95 24.75 -22.76
C THR A 387 -4.94 25.23 -21.71
N GLN A 388 -5.03 24.71 -20.48
CA GLN A 388 -4.08 25.00 -19.41
C GLN A 388 -2.66 24.48 -19.71
N ILE A 389 -2.54 23.25 -20.25
CA ILE A 389 -1.27 22.67 -20.67
C ILE A 389 -0.64 23.50 -21.79
N ASP A 390 -1.40 23.90 -22.80
CA ASP A 390 -0.90 24.68 -23.93
C ASP A 390 -0.41 26.07 -23.50
N ASN A 391 -1.14 26.73 -22.60
CA ASN A 391 -0.71 28.01 -22.04
C ASN A 391 0.57 27.84 -21.20
N ALA A 392 0.62 26.86 -20.29
CA ALA A 392 1.79 26.61 -19.45
C ALA A 392 3.05 26.24 -20.28
N VAL A 393 2.90 25.46 -21.34
CA VAL A 393 3.98 25.17 -22.30
C VAL A 393 4.43 26.43 -23.06
N ALA A 394 3.50 27.31 -23.45
CA ALA A 394 3.83 28.57 -24.13
C ALA A 394 4.51 29.60 -23.21
N ASP A 395 4.13 29.64 -21.93
CA ASP A 395 4.73 30.49 -20.89
C ASP A 395 6.10 29.97 -20.40
N GLY A 396 6.46 28.73 -20.75
CA GLY A 396 7.73 28.10 -20.34
C GLY A 396 7.70 27.43 -18.96
N ASP A 397 6.52 26.99 -18.51
CA ASP A 397 6.30 26.28 -17.24
C ASP A 397 5.80 24.83 -17.47
N PRO A 398 6.71 23.90 -17.85
CA PRO A 398 6.36 22.48 -17.92
C PRO A 398 5.99 21.87 -16.57
N ALA A 399 6.35 22.47 -15.42
CA ALA A 399 5.97 21.97 -14.10
C ALA A 399 4.46 22.14 -13.85
N GLN A 400 3.91 23.31 -14.16
CA GLN A 400 2.46 23.52 -14.13
C GLN A 400 1.74 22.65 -15.17
N ALA A 401 2.31 22.47 -16.36
CA ALA A 401 1.72 21.59 -17.38
C ALA A 401 1.68 20.11 -16.93
N PHE A 402 2.77 19.58 -16.36
CA PHE A 402 2.80 18.24 -15.76
C PHE A 402 1.86 18.13 -14.56
N SER A 403 1.72 19.18 -13.74
CA SER A 403 0.78 19.22 -12.61
C SER A 403 -0.68 19.10 -13.06
N THR A 404 -1.10 19.86 -14.09
CA THR A 404 -2.43 19.72 -14.70
C THR A 404 -2.63 18.33 -15.30
N TYR A 405 -1.63 17.78 -16.00
CA TYR A 405 -1.66 16.43 -16.57
C TYR A 405 -1.83 15.32 -15.49
N LYS A 406 -1.02 15.38 -14.42
CA LYS A 406 -1.06 14.48 -13.25
C LYS A 406 -2.43 14.52 -12.57
N THR A 407 -2.97 15.73 -12.38
CA THR A 407 -4.29 15.96 -11.77
C THR A 407 -5.42 15.35 -12.60
N LEU A 408 -5.43 15.59 -13.91
CA LEU A 408 -6.42 15.05 -14.85
C LEU A 408 -6.42 13.51 -14.85
N LEU A 409 -5.24 12.88 -14.95
CA LEU A 409 -5.13 11.41 -14.92
C LEU A 409 -5.48 10.81 -13.55
N SER A 410 -5.22 11.51 -12.45
CA SER A 410 -5.63 11.07 -11.11
C SER A 410 -7.16 11.06 -10.96
N LYS A 411 -7.85 12.03 -11.57
CA LYS A 411 -9.32 12.12 -11.55
C LYS A 411 -9.98 11.15 -12.55
N TYR A 412 -9.36 10.94 -13.72
CA TYR A 412 -9.88 10.11 -14.80
C TYR A 412 -8.83 9.12 -15.35
N PRO A 413 -8.50 8.02 -14.64
CA PRO A 413 -7.44 7.09 -15.05
C PRO A 413 -7.61 6.45 -16.44
N GLY A 414 -8.86 6.34 -16.94
CA GLY A 414 -9.16 5.86 -18.28
C GLY A 414 -8.64 6.75 -19.42
N LEU A 415 -8.25 8.00 -19.14
CA LEU A 415 -7.65 8.90 -20.14
C LEU A 415 -6.19 8.57 -20.46
N ARG A 416 -5.54 7.63 -19.74
CA ARG A 416 -4.16 7.19 -20.05
C ARG A 416 -3.95 6.68 -21.49
N SER A 417 -5.02 6.26 -22.17
CA SER A 417 -5.00 5.83 -23.59
C SER A 417 -5.71 6.82 -24.53
N ASN A 418 -5.95 8.07 -24.12
CA ASN A 418 -6.53 9.10 -24.97
C ASN A 418 -5.44 9.69 -25.88
N GLU A 419 -5.49 9.41 -27.19
CA GLU A 419 -4.43 9.79 -28.13
C GLU A 419 -4.12 11.31 -28.14
N PRO A 420 -5.10 12.24 -28.11
CA PRO A 420 -4.82 13.67 -27.95
C PRO A 420 -4.04 14.02 -26.66
N LEU A 421 -4.44 13.47 -25.51
CA LEU A 421 -3.75 13.67 -24.23
C LEU A 421 -2.33 13.08 -24.23
N SER A 422 -2.13 11.95 -24.91
CA SER A 422 -0.80 11.35 -25.12
C SER A 422 0.09 12.17 -26.05
N LYS A 423 -0.46 13.01 -26.94
CA LYS A 423 0.33 13.98 -27.70
C LYS A 423 0.72 15.16 -26.83
N LYS A 424 -0.22 15.71 -26.05
CA LYS A 424 0.06 16.82 -25.13
C LYS A 424 1.24 16.54 -24.17
N VAL A 425 1.36 15.34 -23.62
CA VAL A 425 2.50 15.04 -22.72
C VAL A 425 3.85 14.93 -23.44
N LEU A 426 3.86 14.60 -24.73
CA LEU A 426 5.06 14.67 -25.57
C LEU A 426 5.41 16.13 -25.89
N ASP A 427 4.42 17.00 -26.08
CA ASP A 427 4.63 18.45 -26.23
C ASP A 427 5.26 19.05 -24.95
N ILE A 428 4.77 18.66 -23.76
CA ILE A 428 5.38 19.06 -22.47
C ILE A 428 6.80 18.51 -22.34
N ALA A 429 7.05 17.24 -22.70
CA ALA A 429 8.39 16.63 -22.64
C ALA A 429 9.39 17.33 -23.56
N ALA A 430 8.95 17.80 -24.74
CA ALA A 430 9.78 18.59 -25.65
C ALA A 430 10.08 20.01 -25.10
N ALA A 431 9.11 20.65 -24.44
CA ALA A 431 9.30 21.94 -23.77
C ALA A 431 10.27 21.83 -22.57
N GLU A 432 10.11 20.79 -21.75
CA GLU A 432 11.03 20.42 -20.68
C GLU A 432 12.46 20.20 -21.22
N GLN A 433 12.63 19.45 -22.31
CA GLN A 433 13.96 19.22 -22.92
C GLN A 433 14.65 20.53 -23.35
N ALA A 434 13.88 21.53 -23.81
CA ALA A 434 14.43 22.83 -24.21
C ALA A 434 14.86 23.72 -23.03
N LEU A 435 14.39 23.43 -21.82
CA LEU A 435 14.65 24.22 -20.60
C LEU A 435 15.69 23.56 -19.68
N VAL A 436 15.71 22.23 -19.58
CA VAL A 436 16.65 21.46 -18.73
C VAL A 436 18.10 21.67 -19.18
N ARG A 437 18.86 22.41 -18.37
CA ARG A 437 20.26 22.78 -18.62
C ARG A 437 20.99 23.11 -17.31
N PHE A 438 22.32 23.16 -17.37
CA PHE A 438 23.14 23.54 -16.22
C PHE A 438 23.04 25.03 -15.87
N GLU A 439 22.61 25.32 -14.65
CA GLU A 439 22.65 26.63 -14.02
C GLU A 439 23.86 26.75 -13.09
N LYS A 440 24.82 27.60 -13.47
CA LYS A 440 26.03 27.83 -12.69
C LYS A 440 25.72 28.63 -11.42
N SER A 441 25.85 27.98 -10.26
CA SER A 441 25.68 28.57 -8.93
C SER A 441 26.83 28.14 -8.03
N SER A 442 27.63 29.09 -7.55
CA SER A 442 28.88 28.80 -6.83
C SER A 442 28.71 29.06 -5.34
N GLN A 443 28.83 28.01 -4.52
CA GLN A 443 28.83 28.12 -3.06
C GLN A 443 29.95 27.25 -2.50
N ALA A 444 30.85 27.85 -1.72
CA ALA A 444 31.96 27.12 -1.10
C ALA A 444 31.48 26.27 0.07
N ALA A 445 32.05 25.08 0.22
CA ALA A 445 31.69 24.18 1.31
C ALA A 445 32.37 24.56 2.64
N THR A 446 31.71 24.21 3.74
CA THR A 446 32.23 24.46 5.10
C THR A 446 33.04 23.26 5.56
N LYS A 447 34.25 23.48 6.07
CA LYS A 447 35.09 22.40 6.65
C LYS A 447 34.88 22.19 8.14
N GLU A 448 34.38 23.23 8.83
CA GLU A 448 34.05 23.17 10.24
C GLU A 448 32.77 22.35 10.48
N PRO A 449 32.75 21.45 11.48
CA PRO A 449 31.53 20.78 11.92
C PRO A 449 30.52 21.80 12.46
N ARG A 450 29.24 21.45 12.46
CA ARG A 450 28.23 22.20 13.24
C ARG A 450 28.61 22.09 14.73
N LYS A 451 28.52 23.19 15.49
CA LYS A 451 28.74 23.16 16.94
C LYS A 451 27.66 22.28 17.58
N GLN A 452 28.06 21.34 18.42
CA GLN A 452 27.18 20.46 19.20
C GLN A 452 27.45 20.66 20.69
N ALA A 453 26.46 20.35 21.54
CA ALA A 453 26.63 20.38 23.00
C ALA A 453 27.20 19.06 23.57
N VAL A 454 27.18 17.98 22.79
CA VAL A 454 27.88 16.74 23.10
C VAL A 454 29.39 16.99 23.00
N LEU A 455 30.08 16.88 24.13
CA LEU A 455 31.51 17.12 24.26
C LEU A 455 32.36 15.88 23.95
N GLY A 456 31.74 14.70 24.01
CA GLY A 456 32.34 13.43 23.68
C GLY A 456 31.27 12.34 23.65
N GLU A 457 31.36 11.45 22.67
CA GLU A 457 30.50 10.28 22.53
C GLU A 457 31.33 9.00 22.43
N VAL A 458 30.77 7.88 22.88
CA VAL A 458 31.35 6.54 22.70
C VAL A 458 30.30 5.59 22.16
N ALA A 459 30.59 4.95 21.03
CA ALA A 459 29.85 3.79 20.57
C ALA A 459 30.34 2.51 21.26
N LEU A 460 29.40 1.73 21.79
CA LEU A 460 29.69 0.42 22.37
C LEU A 460 29.69 -0.64 21.27
N ALA A 461 30.70 -1.51 21.27
CA ALA A 461 30.79 -2.61 20.32
C ALA A 461 31.38 -3.87 20.97
N ARG A 462 30.79 -5.03 20.67
CA ARG A 462 31.29 -6.34 21.11
C ARG A 462 31.64 -7.21 19.92
N ARG A 463 32.94 -7.42 19.73
CA ARG A 463 33.53 -8.22 18.65
C ARG A 463 33.70 -9.69 19.04
N THR A 464 33.45 -10.61 18.11
CA THR A 464 33.66 -12.06 18.22
C THR A 464 34.24 -12.64 16.92
N GLY A 465 34.84 -13.84 16.99
CA GLY A 465 35.42 -14.53 15.83
C GLY A 465 36.86 -14.10 15.48
N GLY A 466 37.36 -14.65 14.37
CA GLY A 466 38.76 -14.55 13.92
C GLY A 466 38.97 -13.54 12.79
N ALA A 467 40.20 -13.05 12.65
CA ALA A 467 40.56 -12.13 11.58
C ALA A 467 40.74 -12.88 10.24
N ALA A 468 40.07 -12.40 9.19
CA ALA A 468 40.35 -12.72 7.81
C ALA A 468 41.81 -12.35 7.46
N GLN A 469 42.51 -13.24 6.78
CA GLN A 469 43.92 -13.05 6.43
C GLN A 469 44.03 -12.41 5.05
N GLY A 470 44.94 -11.44 4.90
CA GLY A 470 45.19 -10.74 3.64
C GLY A 470 44.16 -9.66 3.26
N VAL A 471 43.07 -9.51 4.03
CA VAL A 471 42.00 -8.54 3.77
C VAL A 471 42.36 -7.15 4.29
N SER A 472 42.11 -6.13 3.47
CA SER A 472 42.27 -4.71 3.76
C SER A 472 40.92 -3.96 3.73
N GLY A 473 40.93 -2.64 3.94
CA GLY A 473 39.73 -1.81 3.81
C GLY A 473 38.74 -1.86 4.98
N GLN A 474 37.60 -1.20 4.78
CA GLN A 474 36.58 -0.95 5.79
C GLN A 474 35.20 -0.94 5.13
N ALA A 475 34.20 -1.53 5.78
CA ALA A 475 32.80 -1.45 5.39
C ALA A 475 32.08 -0.39 6.23
N ILE A 476 31.18 0.36 5.60
CA ILE A 476 30.43 1.45 6.27
C ILE A 476 28.95 1.09 6.26
N PHE A 477 28.35 0.95 7.44
CA PHE A 477 26.93 0.64 7.59
C PHE A 477 26.16 1.83 8.16
N SER A 478 24.98 2.10 7.62
CA SER A 478 24.02 3.08 8.14
C SER A 478 22.96 2.33 8.95
N LEU A 479 22.94 2.53 10.27
CA LEU A 479 22.13 1.78 11.23
C LEU A 479 21.62 2.74 12.32
N ASP A 480 20.33 2.69 12.67
CA ASP A 480 19.70 3.45 13.77
C ASP A 480 20.04 4.97 13.81
N GLY A 481 20.26 5.57 12.63
CA GLY A 481 20.61 6.98 12.46
C GLY A 481 22.09 7.33 12.70
N GLY A 482 22.97 6.33 12.71
CA GLY A 482 24.43 6.49 12.74
C GLY A 482 25.13 5.74 11.60
N LEU A 483 26.29 6.26 11.20
CA LEU A 483 27.25 5.56 10.35
C LEU A 483 28.28 4.84 11.23
N TYR A 484 28.56 3.58 10.91
CA TYR A 484 29.51 2.72 11.61
C TYR A 484 30.61 2.28 10.65
N GLY A 485 31.86 2.68 10.93
CA GLY A 485 33.04 2.28 10.16
C GLY A 485 33.69 1.04 10.77
N VAL A 486 33.59 -0.10 10.09
CA VAL A 486 34.04 -1.41 10.58
C VAL A 486 35.19 -1.94 9.73
N ARG A 487 36.28 -2.41 10.36
CA ARG A 487 37.44 -2.98 9.64
C ARG A 487 37.06 -4.30 8.99
N ALA A 488 37.24 -4.41 7.67
CA ALA A 488 36.82 -5.60 6.92
C ALA A 488 37.58 -6.88 7.34
N ALA A 489 38.84 -6.73 7.76
CA ALA A 489 39.70 -7.84 8.17
C ALA A 489 39.17 -8.60 9.41
N ASP A 490 38.72 -7.90 10.45
CA ASP A 490 38.49 -8.51 11.77
C ASP A 490 37.20 -8.08 12.48
N GLY A 491 36.50 -7.07 11.99
CA GLY A 491 35.27 -6.58 12.61
C GLY A 491 35.46 -5.52 13.70
N ASP A 492 36.66 -5.00 13.94
CA ASP A 492 36.84 -3.87 14.85
C ASP A 492 35.99 -2.67 14.39
N LEU A 493 35.15 -2.13 15.28
CA LEU A 493 34.55 -0.82 15.10
C LEU A 493 35.64 0.24 15.27
N LEU A 494 35.86 1.03 14.22
CA LEU A 494 36.96 2.00 14.14
C LEU A 494 36.52 3.41 14.51
N TRP A 495 35.33 3.76 14.03
CA TRP A 495 34.67 5.04 14.28
C TRP A 495 33.17 4.87 14.12
N ARG A 496 32.44 5.82 14.69
CA ARG A 496 30.99 5.94 14.61
C ARG A 496 30.65 7.42 14.47
N ARG A 497 29.56 7.77 13.77
CA ARG A 497 29.11 9.16 13.60
C ARG A 497 27.58 9.22 13.52
N SER A 498 26.96 10.22 14.16
CA SER A 498 25.54 10.51 13.97
C SER A 498 25.30 11.15 12.60
N ILE A 499 24.21 10.74 11.93
CA ILE A 499 23.66 11.46 10.77
C ILE A 499 22.15 11.76 10.91
N GLY A 500 21.48 11.18 11.91
CA GLY A 500 20.02 11.22 12.03
C GLY A 500 19.36 10.05 11.29
N GLN A 501 18.11 9.73 11.62
CA GLN A 501 17.41 8.61 10.96
C GLN A 501 17.07 8.98 9.50
N THR A 502 17.52 8.15 8.57
CA THR A 502 17.07 8.14 7.17
C THR A 502 16.45 6.77 6.87
N ILE A 503 15.44 6.75 6.01
CA ILE A 503 14.72 5.54 5.61
C ILE A 503 15.22 5.04 4.24
N ASP A 504 15.58 5.95 3.33
CA ASP A 504 15.79 5.64 1.90
C ASP A 504 17.20 5.99 1.36
N SER A 505 17.96 6.88 1.99
CA SER A 505 19.26 7.36 1.46
C SER A 505 20.45 6.54 1.98
N GLN A 506 21.32 6.06 1.08
CA GLN A 506 22.50 5.28 1.45
C GLN A 506 23.80 6.11 1.31
N PRO A 507 24.86 5.81 2.07
CA PRO A 507 26.15 6.48 1.91
C PRO A 507 26.89 5.98 0.65
N LEU A 508 27.41 6.90 -0.17
CA LEU A 508 28.36 6.57 -1.22
C LEU A 508 29.77 6.41 -0.62
N ILE A 509 30.40 5.26 -0.83
CA ILE A 509 31.79 4.99 -0.41
C ILE A 509 32.67 5.02 -1.67
N ALA A 510 33.52 6.04 -1.83
CA ALA A 510 34.39 6.16 -3.01
C ALA A 510 35.65 6.98 -2.74
N GLY A 511 36.79 6.56 -3.29
CA GLY A 511 38.04 7.32 -3.24
C GLY A 511 38.60 7.57 -1.83
N GLY A 512 38.35 6.66 -0.88
CA GLY A 512 38.73 6.82 0.54
C GLY A 512 37.87 7.82 1.32
N GLN A 513 36.73 8.22 0.75
CA GLN A 513 35.75 9.14 1.33
C GLN A 513 34.36 8.49 1.39
N VAL A 514 33.53 8.98 2.33
CA VAL A 514 32.13 8.61 2.48
C VAL A 514 31.29 9.87 2.30
N TYR A 515 30.34 9.84 1.36
CA TYR A 515 29.43 10.96 1.09
C TYR A 515 28.01 10.56 1.45
N CYS A 516 27.34 11.35 2.28
CA CYS A 516 25.97 11.07 2.72
C CYS A 516 25.19 12.35 3.01
N TRP A 517 23.87 12.24 2.94
CA TRP A 517 22.93 13.26 3.42
C TRP A 517 22.77 13.13 4.95
N GLU A 518 22.59 14.25 5.63
CA GLU A 518 22.38 14.34 7.08
C GLU A 518 20.94 14.88 7.33
N PRO A 519 19.91 14.01 7.42
CA PRO A 519 18.49 14.41 7.44
C PRO A 519 18.10 15.46 8.46
N THR A 520 18.74 15.49 9.64
CA THR A 520 18.45 16.46 10.70
C THR A 520 18.94 17.87 10.38
N THR A 521 19.82 18.02 9.40
CA THR A 521 20.51 19.29 9.11
C THR A 521 20.30 19.82 7.71
N GLY A 522 19.93 18.95 6.75
CA GLY A 522 19.85 19.29 5.32
C GLY A 522 21.22 19.49 4.66
N ASP A 523 22.30 19.07 5.31
CA ASP A 523 23.66 19.11 4.77
C ASP A 523 23.97 17.82 3.98
N LEU A 524 24.67 17.97 2.86
CA LEU A 524 25.47 16.89 2.27
C LEU A 524 26.86 16.92 2.94
N ILE A 525 27.29 15.81 3.54
CA ILE A 525 28.56 15.73 4.26
C ILE A 525 29.52 14.73 3.61
N CYS A 526 30.82 15.02 3.70
CA CYS A 526 31.91 14.15 3.29
C CYS A 526 32.82 13.83 4.47
N LEU A 527 33.09 12.53 4.66
CA LEU A 527 33.90 11.99 5.76
C LEU A 527 35.11 11.24 5.19
N GLU A 528 36.23 11.22 5.91
CA GLU A 528 37.29 10.26 5.60
C GLU A 528 36.82 8.85 6.00
N THR A 529 36.84 7.89 5.06
CA THR A 529 36.40 6.50 5.33
C THR A 529 37.13 5.87 6.51
N ARG A 530 38.40 6.25 6.76
CA ARG A 530 39.23 5.65 7.81
C ARG A 530 38.93 6.11 9.24
N SER A 531 38.30 7.26 9.42
CA SER A 531 38.19 7.93 10.73
C SER A 531 36.82 8.54 11.04
N GLY A 532 35.91 8.60 10.06
CA GLY A 532 34.61 9.27 10.21
C GLY A 532 34.69 10.79 10.35
N LYS A 533 35.91 11.35 10.31
CA LYS A 533 36.16 12.78 10.45
C LYS A 533 35.59 13.54 9.25
N LEU A 534 34.88 14.63 9.54
CA LEU A 534 34.40 15.55 8.52
C LEU A 534 35.57 16.15 7.71
N LEU A 535 35.46 16.08 6.39
CA LEU A 535 36.36 16.75 5.44
C LEU A 535 35.74 18.03 4.91
N TRP A 536 34.44 17.99 4.60
CA TRP A 536 33.61 19.14 4.23
C TRP A 536 32.12 18.82 4.42
N ARG A 537 31.29 19.85 4.54
CA ARG A 537 29.83 19.81 4.45
C ARG A 537 29.31 20.94 3.56
N GLN A 538 28.31 20.64 2.76
CA GLN A 538 27.58 21.58 1.92
C GLN A 538 26.12 21.65 2.36
N PRO A 539 25.63 22.79 2.89
CA PRO A 539 24.20 22.97 3.14
C PRO A 539 23.48 23.07 1.78
N LEU A 540 22.55 22.14 1.53
CA LEU A 540 21.70 22.16 0.32
C LEU A 540 20.22 22.38 0.66
N ALA A 541 19.81 22.12 1.91
CA ALA A 541 18.45 22.33 2.43
C ALA A 541 17.35 21.61 1.62
N ASP A 542 17.68 20.43 1.10
CA ASP A 542 16.81 19.56 0.29
C ASP A 542 16.90 18.12 0.81
N ARG A 543 15.92 17.29 0.44
CA ARG A 543 15.96 15.83 0.60
C ARG A 543 16.74 15.23 -0.55
N LEU A 544 17.87 14.59 -0.26
CA LEU A 544 18.81 14.11 -1.27
C LEU A 544 18.76 12.59 -1.45
N ALA A 545 18.84 12.14 -2.70
CA ALA A 545 19.13 10.74 -3.03
C ALA A 545 20.61 10.41 -2.78
N THR A 546 20.98 9.12 -2.83
CA THR A 546 22.37 8.66 -2.75
C THR A 546 23.25 9.39 -3.77
N PRO A 547 24.37 10.04 -3.36
CA PRO A 547 25.30 10.69 -4.27
C PRO A 547 25.94 9.72 -5.28
N VAL A 548 26.35 10.24 -6.43
CA VAL A 548 27.10 9.48 -7.45
C VAL A 548 28.37 10.24 -7.84
N LEU A 549 29.50 9.53 -7.93
CA LEU A 549 30.79 10.10 -8.32
C LEU A 549 31.01 9.97 -9.83
N SER A 550 31.22 11.11 -10.49
CA SER A 550 31.50 11.23 -11.92
C SER A 550 32.84 11.97 -12.09
N GLY A 551 33.94 11.21 -12.11
CA GLY A 551 35.30 11.76 -12.05
C GLY A 551 35.53 12.56 -10.75
N ASP A 552 35.93 13.83 -10.88
CA ASP A 552 36.07 14.78 -9.76
C ASP A 552 34.73 15.46 -9.35
N GLN A 553 33.60 15.04 -9.93
CA GLN A 553 32.29 15.64 -9.69
C GLN A 553 31.41 14.71 -8.83
N LEU A 554 30.70 15.27 -7.84
CA LEU A 554 29.55 14.60 -7.23
C LEU A 554 28.28 15.11 -7.88
N LEU A 555 27.42 14.17 -8.25
CA LEU A 555 26.09 14.40 -8.79
C LEU A 555 25.08 13.91 -7.76
N VAL A 556 24.19 14.80 -7.31
CA VAL A 556 23.24 14.51 -6.24
C VAL A 556 21.85 14.98 -6.64
N ALA A 557 20.94 14.03 -6.84
CA ALA A 557 19.54 14.29 -7.09
C ALA A 557 18.83 14.73 -5.80
N GLY A 558 17.96 15.73 -5.90
CA GLY A 558 17.19 16.29 -4.80
C GLY A 558 15.68 16.39 -5.11
N HIS A 559 14.87 16.30 -4.06
CA HIS A 559 13.41 16.36 -4.15
C HIS A 559 12.90 17.74 -4.61
N SER A 560 13.71 18.80 -4.54
CA SER A 560 13.42 20.11 -5.17
C SER A 560 13.51 20.12 -6.71
N GLY A 561 13.67 18.95 -7.34
CA GLY A 561 13.85 18.80 -8.79
C GLY A 561 15.23 19.26 -9.27
N LYS A 562 16.23 19.25 -8.39
CA LYS A 562 17.60 19.69 -8.68
C LYS A 562 18.57 18.52 -8.72
N LEU A 563 19.36 18.46 -9.79
CA LEU A 563 20.60 17.69 -9.81
C LEU A 563 21.74 18.62 -9.42
N TYR A 564 22.17 18.58 -8.16
CA TYR A 564 23.28 19.37 -7.66
C TYR A 564 24.62 18.81 -8.16
N VAL A 565 25.54 19.71 -8.52
CA VAL A 565 26.85 19.38 -9.08
C VAL A 565 27.93 19.98 -8.20
N LEU A 566 28.69 19.12 -7.52
CA LEU A 566 29.68 19.53 -6.52
C LEU A 566 31.09 19.05 -6.87
N SER A 567 32.10 19.70 -6.31
CA SER A 567 33.48 19.21 -6.27
C SER A 567 33.59 18.06 -5.26
N ALA A 568 33.93 16.85 -5.70
CA ALA A 568 34.09 15.72 -4.78
C ALA A 568 35.17 15.97 -3.70
N LYS A 569 36.25 16.65 -4.11
CA LYS A 569 37.45 16.90 -3.29
C LYS A 569 37.30 18.05 -2.29
N SER A 570 36.49 19.07 -2.60
CA SER A 570 36.36 20.26 -1.75
C SER A 570 34.96 20.50 -1.20
N GLY A 571 33.93 19.86 -1.78
CA GLY A 571 32.52 20.04 -1.44
C GLY A 571 31.83 21.17 -2.17
N ASP A 572 32.59 22.07 -2.80
CA ASP A 572 32.05 23.30 -3.38
C ASP A 572 30.98 23.01 -4.44
N LEU A 573 29.80 23.60 -4.28
CA LEU A 573 28.74 23.61 -5.28
C LEU A 573 29.22 24.41 -6.50
N LYS A 574 29.14 23.79 -7.69
CA LYS A 574 29.46 24.41 -8.98
C LYS A 574 28.20 24.95 -9.68
N GLY A 575 27.06 24.31 -9.42
CA GLY A 575 25.76 24.64 -9.96
C GLY A 575 24.78 23.48 -9.79
N TYR A 576 23.65 23.54 -10.49
CA TYR A 576 22.66 22.47 -10.55
C TYR A 576 22.03 22.41 -11.95
N VAL A 577 21.36 21.30 -12.28
CA VAL A 577 20.37 21.25 -13.36
C VAL A 577 18.99 21.26 -12.71
N GLN A 578 18.10 22.15 -13.15
CA GLN A 578 16.70 22.18 -12.70
C GLN A 578 15.84 21.33 -13.65
N PHE A 579 14.92 20.58 -13.07
CA PHE A 579 13.89 19.80 -13.74
C PHE A 579 12.51 20.24 -13.24
N SER A 580 11.46 19.98 -14.02
CA SER A 580 10.07 20.30 -13.66
C SER A 580 9.43 19.29 -12.70
N GLN A 581 10.19 18.33 -12.19
CA GLN A 581 9.73 17.23 -11.35
C GLN A 581 10.75 16.90 -10.25
N PRO A 582 10.32 16.42 -9.06
CA PRO A 582 11.22 15.88 -8.04
C PRO A 582 12.08 14.72 -8.57
N LEU A 583 13.30 14.59 -8.03
CA LEU A 583 14.24 13.53 -8.40
C LEU A 583 14.45 12.58 -7.21
N ASN A 584 13.64 11.53 -7.13
CA ASN A 584 13.61 10.62 -5.98
C ASN A 584 14.60 9.43 -6.10
N THR A 585 15.35 9.32 -7.21
CA THR A 585 16.36 8.27 -7.45
C THR A 585 17.76 8.84 -7.78
N PRO A 586 18.85 8.10 -7.49
CA PRO A 586 20.20 8.49 -7.92
C PRO A 586 20.36 8.53 -9.45
N PRO A 587 21.20 9.41 -10.01
CA PRO A 587 21.54 9.39 -11.43
C PRO A 587 22.34 8.14 -11.83
N ALA A 588 22.01 7.54 -12.97
CA ALA A 588 22.74 6.43 -13.56
C ALA A 588 23.79 6.92 -14.57
N LEU A 589 25.05 6.50 -14.44
CA LEU A 589 26.07 6.67 -15.48
C LEU A 589 26.02 5.50 -16.47
N ASN A 590 26.32 5.76 -17.75
CA ASN A 590 26.64 4.68 -18.69
C ASN A 590 28.05 4.13 -18.48
N SER A 591 28.38 3.00 -19.11
CA SER A 591 29.68 2.31 -18.97
C SER A 591 30.90 3.10 -19.45
N ARG A 592 30.69 4.20 -20.20
CA ARG A 592 31.77 5.13 -20.62
C ARG A 592 31.92 6.33 -19.68
N GLY A 593 30.93 6.59 -18.83
CA GLY A 593 30.84 7.81 -18.04
C GLY A 593 30.50 9.08 -18.84
N ASP A 594 30.00 8.97 -20.07
CA ASP A 594 29.69 10.14 -20.92
C ASP A 594 28.19 10.48 -20.98
N ARG A 595 27.32 9.64 -20.40
CA ARG A 595 25.87 9.89 -20.29
C ARG A 595 25.34 9.65 -18.88
N LEU A 596 24.35 10.47 -18.52
CA LEU A 596 23.59 10.38 -17.28
C LEU A 596 22.12 10.10 -17.59
N TYR A 597 21.50 9.22 -16.82
CA TYR A 597 20.05 8.98 -16.86
C TYR A 597 19.42 9.22 -15.50
N LEU A 598 18.26 9.87 -15.46
CA LEU A 598 17.48 10.11 -14.24
C LEU A 598 16.01 9.75 -14.48
N ALA A 599 15.37 9.13 -13.49
CA ALA A 599 13.91 9.07 -13.46
C ALA A 599 13.39 10.31 -12.71
N GLY A 600 12.40 10.99 -13.28
CA GLY A 600 11.58 11.93 -12.52
C GLY A 600 10.67 11.19 -11.53
N GLU A 601 9.95 11.93 -10.69
CA GLU A 601 8.91 11.37 -9.82
C GLU A 601 7.85 10.58 -10.60
N HIS A 602 7.42 11.08 -11.75
CA HIS A 602 6.49 10.41 -12.65
C HIS A 602 6.89 10.59 -14.13
N SER A 603 6.21 9.84 -15.01
CA SER A 603 6.19 9.99 -16.47
C SER A 603 7.51 9.83 -17.25
N ASN A 604 8.64 10.41 -16.84
CA ASN A 604 9.76 10.74 -17.71
C ASN A 604 11.11 10.19 -17.24
N ILE A 605 11.87 9.67 -18.20
CA ILE A 605 13.28 9.33 -18.05
C ILE A 605 14.12 10.35 -18.82
N TYR A 606 14.92 11.11 -18.09
CA TYR A 606 15.79 12.16 -18.62
C TYR A 606 17.14 11.58 -19.01
N THR A 607 17.72 12.04 -20.12
CA THR A 607 19.12 11.80 -20.49
C THR A 607 19.89 13.12 -20.55
N LEU A 608 21.02 13.21 -19.85
CA LEU A 608 21.97 14.32 -19.98
C LEU A 608 23.32 13.85 -20.57
N SER A 609 24.01 14.79 -21.21
CA SER A 609 25.45 14.77 -21.40
C SER A 609 26.17 14.86 -20.04
N ASN A 610 27.19 14.05 -19.78
CA ASN A 610 27.99 14.19 -18.54
C ASN A 610 29.07 15.30 -18.63
N ASP A 611 29.41 15.76 -19.84
CA ASP A 611 30.48 16.74 -20.07
C ASP A 611 30.04 18.18 -19.76
N ASP A 612 28.82 18.54 -20.16
CA ASP A 612 28.26 19.89 -20.04
C ASP A 612 26.87 19.94 -19.37
N LEU A 613 26.28 18.78 -19.05
CA LEU A 613 24.96 18.64 -18.42
C LEU A 613 23.80 19.26 -19.23
N SER A 614 23.96 19.29 -20.56
CA SER A 614 22.87 19.56 -21.51
C SER A 614 21.88 18.39 -21.60
N CYS A 615 20.59 18.69 -21.80
CA CYS A 615 19.56 17.66 -21.99
C CYS A 615 19.58 17.09 -23.42
N LEU A 616 19.80 15.79 -23.53
CA LEU A 616 19.85 15.05 -24.79
C LEU A 616 18.53 14.36 -25.14
N GLY A 617 17.65 14.16 -24.16
CA GLY A 617 16.32 13.58 -24.38
C GLY A 617 15.48 13.51 -23.11
N VAL A 618 14.18 13.73 -23.26
CA VAL A 618 13.16 13.47 -22.23
C VAL A 618 12.24 12.38 -22.76
N TYR A 619 12.44 11.14 -22.32
CA TYR A 619 11.67 9.98 -22.78
C TYR A 619 10.43 9.78 -21.90
N TYR A 620 9.25 9.93 -22.49
CA TYR A 620 7.98 9.64 -21.82
C TYR A 620 7.77 8.12 -21.71
N LEU A 621 8.00 7.57 -20.52
CA LEU A 621 7.69 6.19 -20.13
C LEU A 621 6.24 6.04 -19.63
N GLY A 622 5.62 7.13 -19.17
CA GLY A 622 4.24 7.13 -18.62
C GLY A 622 4.09 6.49 -17.24
N HIS A 623 5.22 6.21 -16.57
CA HIS A 623 5.24 5.58 -15.25
C HIS A 623 4.49 6.40 -14.20
N ALA A 624 3.97 5.71 -13.19
CA ALA A 624 3.30 6.32 -12.07
C ALA A 624 4.26 7.09 -11.14
N GLU A 625 3.67 7.93 -10.29
CA GLU A 625 4.33 8.62 -9.20
C GLU A 625 5.01 7.61 -8.25
N ASP A 626 6.31 7.82 -8.01
CA ASP A 626 7.14 7.06 -7.07
C ASP A 626 7.24 5.54 -7.38
N SER A 627 6.86 5.11 -8.59
CA SER A 627 6.91 3.71 -9.01
C SER A 627 8.31 3.27 -9.45
N VAL A 628 9.12 4.16 -10.02
CA VAL A 628 10.54 3.89 -10.31
C VAL A 628 11.36 4.23 -9.05
N ARG A 629 11.61 3.21 -8.22
CA ARG A 629 12.27 3.36 -6.90
C ARG A 629 13.77 3.06 -6.88
N VAL A 630 14.33 2.66 -8.02
CA VAL A 630 15.75 2.34 -8.18
C VAL A 630 16.30 3.09 -9.39
N SER A 631 17.59 3.44 -9.34
CA SER A 631 18.26 4.10 -10.46
C SER A 631 18.18 3.23 -11.73
N PRO A 632 17.93 3.82 -12.92
CA PRO A 632 18.03 3.12 -14.19
C PRO A 632 19.39 2.41 -14.39
N LEU A 633 19.46 1.41 -15.25
CA LEU A 633 20.73 0.71 -15.54
C LEU A 633 21.04 0.72 -17.04
N SER A 634 22.17 1.33 -17.42
CA SER A 634 22.62 1.34 -18.82
C SER A 634 23.66 0.26 -19.09
N VAL A 635 23.43 -0.54 -20.14
CA VAL A 635 24.30 -1.64 -20.55
C VAL A 635 24.15 -1.89 -22.06
N LEU A 636 25.27 -2.10 -22.75
CA LEU A 636 25.35 -2.07 -24.22
C LEU A 636 24.75 -0.76 -24.77
N ASN A 637 23.81 -0.83 -25.71
CA ASN A 637 23.08 0.32 -26.27
C ASN A 637 21.64 0.42 -25.71
N LYS A 638 21.46 0.08 -24.43
CA LYS A 638 20.15 0.00 -23.77
C LYS A 638 20.13 0.69 -22.41
N LEU A 639 18.93 1.05 -21.99
CA LEU A 639 18.60 1.53 -20.66
C LEU A 639 17.47 0.69 -20.08
N LEU A 640 17.70 0.10 -18.92
CA LEU A 640 16.69 -0.65 -18.19
C LEU A 640 16.10 0.17 -17.05
N VAL A 641 14.78 0.11 -16.92
CA VAL A 641 14.02 0.82 -15.87
C VAL A 641 13.06 -0.17 -15.21
N ALA A 642 13.11 -0.27 -13.89
CA ALA A 642 12.20 -1.10 -13.12
C ALA A 642 11.05 -0.25 -12.56
N GLU A 643 9.87 -0.36 -13.16
CA GLU A 643 8.66 0.29 -12.65
C GLU A 643 7.89 -0.65 -11.71
N ASN A 644 7.57 -0.20 -10.50
CA ASN A 644 6.66 -0.87 -9.58
C ASN A 644 5.20 -0.71 -10.02
N THR A 645 4.81 -1.45 -11.06
CA THR A 645 3.44 -1.52 -11.62
C THR A 645 2.48 -2.28 -10.70
N GLY A 646 2.12 -1.67 -9.57
CA GLY A 646 1.08 -2.13 -8.63
C GLY A 646 1.60 -2.39 -7.21
N THR A 647 0.81 -3.11 -6.39
CA THR A 647 1.23 -3.45 -5.02
C THR A 647 2.09 -4.71 -4.92
N GLU A 648 2.01 -5.63 -5.89
CA GLU A 648 2.79 -6.89 -5.89
C GLU A 648 3.42 -7.23 -7.26
N THR A 649 3.48 -6.30 -8.21
CA THR A 649 4.13 -6.54 -9.50
C THR A 649 4.98 -5.37 -9.94
N SER A 650 6.00 -5.68 -10.73
CA SER A 650 6.86 -4.71 -11.38
C SER A 650 7.02 -5.05 -12.86
N THR A 651 7.32 -4.05 -13.67
CA THR A 651 7.72 -4.18 -15.07
C THR A 651 9.18 -3.76 -15.20
N LEU A 652 10.02 -4.64 -15.76
CA LEU A 652 11.38 -4.30 -16.18
C LEU A 652 11.33 -3.90 -17.65
N HIS A 653 11.34 -2.60 -17.92
CA HIS A 653 11.37 -2.02 -19.26
C HIS A 653 12.79 -2.07 -19.83
N VAL A 654 12.92 -2.36 -21.12
CA VAL A 654 14.21 -2.38 -21.84
C VAL A 654 14.14 -1.40 -23.00
N LEU A 655 14.67 -0.19 -22.78
CA LEU A 655 14.64 0.90 -23.76
C LEU A 655 15.89 0.87 -24.66
N SER A 656 15.70 1.13 -25.95
CA SER A 656 16.78 1.43 -26.90
C SER A 656 17.39 2.81 -26.62
N LEU A 657 18.66 2.98 -26.98
CA LEU A 657 19.32 4.29 -27.03
C LEU A 657 19.54 4.71 -28.49
N ASN A 658 19.30 5.99 -28.79
CA ASN A 658 19.62 6.58 -30.10
C ASN A 658 21.13 6.90 -30.25
N ASP A 659 21.53 7.43 -31.41
CA ASP A 659 22.94 7.78 -31.71
C ASP A 659 23.54 8.80 -30.73
N GLN A 660 22.72 9.64 -30.09
CA GLN A 660 23.15 10.57 -29.05
C GLN A 660 23.29 9.90 -27.68
N GLY A 661 22.80 8.67 -27.51
CA GLY A 661 22.78 7.94 -26.24
C GLY A 661 21.56 8.22 -25.37
N ALA A 662 20.48 8.80 -25.92
CA ALA A 662 19.24 9.06 -25.21
C ALA A 662 18.18 7.97 -25.47
N ALA A 663 17.35 7.70 -24.46
CA ALA A 663 16.27 6.70 -24.55
C ALA A 663 15.27 7.04 -25.66
N ALA A 664 14.97 6.08 -26.53
CA ALA A 664 14.26 6.31 -27.80
C ALA A 664 12.96 5.49 -27.97
N SER A 665 12.97 4.20 -27.64
CA SER A 665 11.80 3.33 -27.72
C SER A 665 11.92 2.11 -26.80
N GLU A 666 10.80 1.57 -26.35
CA GLU A 666 10.77 0.28 -25.64
C GLU A 666 10.99 -0.89 -26.63
N THR A 667 12.00 -1.71 -26.37
CA THR A 667 12.38 -2.87 -27.21
C THR A 667 11.89 -4.20 -26.66
N ALA A 668 11.72 -4.30 -25.34
CA ALA A 668 11.17 -5.44 -24.63
C ALA A 668 10.71 -5.01 -23.22
N SER A 669 9.85 -5.80 -22.59
CA SER A 669 9.52 -5.68 -21.18
C SER A 669 9.23 -7.02 -20.51
N GLU A 670 9.65 -7.15 -19.26
CA GLU A 670 9.54 -8.38 -18.48
C GLU A 670 8.75 -8.15 -17.18
N ARG A 671 7.79 -9.02 -16.86
CA ARG A 671 6.95 -8.87 -15.65
C ARG A 671 7.51 -9.64 -14.47
N LEU A 672 7.79 -8.91 -13.40
CA LEU A 672 8.26 -9.44 -12.12
C LEU A 672 7.10 -9.49 -11.11
N LYS A 673 7.14 -10.48 -10.22
CA LYS A 673 6.26 -10.58 -9.06
C LYS A 673 7.03 -10.14 -7.81
N GLY A 674 6.38 -9.32 -6.97
CA GLY A 674 7.00 -8.48 -5.96
C GLY A 674 7.44 -7.14 -6.53
N LEU A 675 7.80 -6.23 -5.63
CA LEU A 675 8.27 -4.88 -5.95
C LEU A 675 9.79 -4.86 -6.10
N VAL A 676 10.32 -4.10 -7.04
CA VAL A 676 11.77 -3.85 -7.17
C VAL A 676 12.14 -2.63 -6.34
N THR A 677 12.81 -2.90 -5.23
CA THR A 677 13.44 -1.90 -4.34
C THR A 677 14.95 -2.13 -4.16
N THR A 678 15.46 -3.30 -4.56
CA THR A 678 16.89 -3.57 -4.69
C THR A 678 17.39 -3.00 -6.03
N PRO A 679 18.49 -2.25 -6.08
CA PRO A 679 19.11 -1.85 -7.35
C PRO A 679 19.39 -3.03 -8.26
N LEU A 680 19.25 -2.83 -9.57
CA LEU A 680 19.52 -3.84 -10.59
C LEU A 680 21.01 -4.20 -10.60
N LEU A 681 21.34 -5.48 -10.41
CA LEU A 681 22.72 -5.95 -10.21
C LEU A 681 23.33 -6.38 -11.55
N LEU A 682 24.50 -5.86 -11.92
CA LEU A 682 25.16 -6.12 -13.20
C LEU A 682 26.53 -6.82 -13.03
N ASP A 683 26.75 -7.89 -13.80
CA ASP A 683 28.03 -8.58 -13.98
C ASP A 683 28.28 -8.78 -15.48
N GLY A 684 29.07 -7.88 -16.09
CA GLY A 684 29.33 -7.85 -17.53
C GLY A 684 28.06 -7.60 -18.36
N ARG A 685 27.47 -8.69 -18.88
CA ARG A 685 26.19 -8.68 -19.62
C ARG A 685 25.04 -9.34 -18.85
N ARG A 686 25.30 -9.88 -17.66
CA ARG A 686 24.31 -10.56 -16.82
C ARG A 686 23.71 -9.60 -15.82
N LEU A 687 22.39 -9.63 -15.74
CA LEU A 687 21.57 -8.78 -14.91
C LEU A 687 20.80 -9.62 -13.91
N ALA A 688 20.88 -9.34 -12.62
CA ALA A 688 19.99 -9.91 -11.63
C ALA A 688 18.97 -8.87 -11.14
N ALA A 689 17.69 -9.20 -11.25
CA ALA A 689 16.59 -8.46 -10.64
C ALA A 689 16.06 -9.26 -9.43
N VAL A 690 15.89 -8.58 -8.29
CA VAL A 690 15.41 -9.15 -7.03
C VAL A 690 14.21 -8.35 -6.54
N THR A 691 13.17 -9.02 -6.06
CA THR A 691 11.94 -8.36 -5.58
C THR A 691 11.69 -8.56 -4.09
N THR A 692 10.82 -7.74 -3.52
CA THR A 692 10.36 -7.84 -2.11
C THR A 692 9.72 -9.19 -1.76
N LEU A 693 9.06 -9.84 -2.74
CA LEU A 693 8.52 -11.20 -2.62
C LEU A 693 9.56 -12.29 -2.92
N GLY A 694 10.85 -11.97 -3.03
CA GLY A 694 11.91 -12.97 -3.19
C GLY A 694 12.00 -13.62 -4.57
N LYS A 695 11.22 -13.15 -5.57
CA LYS A 695 11.50 -13.51 -6.97
C LYS A 695 12.90 -12.98 -7.29
N ALA A 696 13.75 -13.87 -7.78
CA ALA A 696 15.07 -13.52 -8.28
C ALA A 696 15.21 -14.08 -9.69
N THR A 697 15.48 -13.22 -10.67
CA THR A 697 15.71 -13.65 -12.06
C THR A 697 17.03 -13.07 -12.56
N VAL A 698 17.84 -13.95 -13.16
CA VAL A 698 19.06 -13.57 -13.87
C VAL A 698 18.79 -13.62 -15.37
N TYR A 699 19.04 -12.49 -16.03
CA TYR A 699 18.94 -12.29 -17.47
C TYR A 699 20.31 -12.10 -18.11
N GLU A 700 20.44 -12.40 -19.39
CA GLU A 700 21.52 -11.90 -20.25
C GLU A 700 21.00 -10.82 -21.19
N ILE A 701 21.68 -9.68 -21.24
CA ILE A 701 21.28 -8.56 -22.11
C ILE A 701 21.85 -8.76 -23.51
N GLY A 702 20.96 -8.96 -24.47
CA GLY A 702 21.26 -9.20 -25.87
C GLY A 702 21.51 -7.92 -26.67
N ALA A 703 22.01 -8.08 -27.89
CA ALA A 703 22.31 -6.97 -28.81
C ALA A 703 21.18 -6.69 -29.82
N GLY A 704 20.22 -7.60 -29.98
CA GLY A 704 19.01 -7.41 -30.81
C GLY A 704 17.83 -6.87 -30.00
N ASP A 705 16.64 -6.89 -30.58
CA ASP A 705 15.41 -6.36 -29.99
C ASP A 705 14.40 -7.47 -29.62
N GLY A 706 13.33 -7.13 -28.89
CA GLY A 706 12.31 -8.09 -28.48
C GLY A 706 12.87 -9.21 -27.61
N LYS A 707 12.64 -10.47 -28.01
CA LYS A 707 13.15 -11.64 -27.28
C LYS A 707 14.68 -11.77 -27.31
N ASP A 708 15.33 -11.17 -28.30
CA ASP A 708 16.80 -11.11 -28.39
C ASP A 708 17.35 -9.88 -27.64
N ALA A 709 16.50 -9.09 -26.97
CA ALA A 709 16.92 -7.95 -26.18
C ALA A 709 17.35 -8.31 -24.76
N ILE A 710 16.62 -9.25 -24.15
CA ILE A 710 16.78 -9.71 -22.77
C ILE A 710 16.34 -11.17 -22.70
N VAL A 711 17.20 -12.05 -22.17
CA VAL A 711 16.96 -13.50 -22.13
C VAL A 711 17.06 -14.00 -20.70
N GLU A 712 16.01 -14.60 -20.13
CA GLU A 712 16.08 -15.23 -18.81
C GLU A 712 16.98 -16.48 -18.85
N LEU A 713 18.08 -16.45 -18.10
CA LEU A 713 19.01 -17.57 -17.96
C LEU A 713 18.62 -18.51 -16.81
N ALA A 714 18.12 -17.94 -15.71
CA ALA A 714 17.81 -18.65 -14.48
C ALA A 714 16.88 -17.86 -13.56
N GLY A 715 15.88 -18.53 -12.98
CA GLY A 715 14.93 -17.93 -12.05
C GLY A 715 14.86 -18.63 -10.69
N ARG A 716 14.23 -17.93 -9.74
CA ARG A 716 13.63 -18.42 -8.51
C ARG A 716 12.26 -17.75 -8.37
N ASP A 717 11.22 -18.56 -8.15
CA ASP A 717 9.85 -18.08 -7.96
C ASP A 717 9.69 -17.16 -6.73
N ALA A 718 8.63 -16.36 -6.75
CA ALA A 718 8.23 -15.54 -5.62
C ALA A 718 7.73 -16.40 -4.44
N ASP A 719 8.15 -16.01 -3.24
CA ASP A 719 7.65 -16.55 -1.97
C ASP A 719 6.15 -16.27 -1.80
N ARG A 720 5.49 -17.03 -0.92
CA ARG A 720 4.08 -16.85 -0.54
C ARG A 720 3.90 -16.02 0.75
N GLY A 721 4.99 -15.44 1.26
CA GLY A 721 5.02 -14.65 2.49
C GLY A 721 4.64 -13.19 2.28
N PRO A 722 4.73 -12.35 3.33
CA PRO A 722 4.65 -10.90 3.20
C PRO A 722 5.82 -10.36 2.37
N GLN A 723 5.68 -9.13 1.88
CA GLN A 723 6.80 -8.41 1.28
C GLN A 723 7.80 -7.98 2.35
N VAL A 724 9.08 -8.20 2.06
CA VAL A 724 10.22 -7.82 2.91
C VAL A 724 11.17 -6.98 2.08
N ALA A 725 11.79 -5.95 2.66
CA ALA A 725 12.89 -5.26 2.00
C ALA A 725 14.04 -6.25 1.74
N ARG A 726 14.65 -6.21 0.55
CA ARG A 726 15.75 -7.12 0.20
C ARG A 726 16.98 -6.39 -0.29
N HIS A 727 18.14 -6.93 0.07
CA HIS A 727 19.45 -6.44 -0.31
C HIS A 727 20.15 -7.50 -1.13
N GLY A 728 20.49 -7.17 -2.37
CA GLY A 728 21.12 -8.08 -3.31
C GLY A 728 22.56 -7.67 -3.61
N LEU A 729 23.42 -8.66 -3.87
CA LEU A 729 24.82 -8.47 -4.28
C LEU A 729 25.21 -9.60 -5.23
N MET A 730 25.84 -9.26 -6.36
CA MET A 730 26.39 -10.25 -7.30
C MET A 730 27.91 -10.22 -7.23
N VAL A 731 28.53 -11.34 -6.86
CA VAL A 731 29.98 -11.47 -6.66
C VAL A 731 30.40 -12.94 -6.90
N ASP A 732 31.55 -13.18 -7.53
CA ASP A 732 32.12 -14.51 -7.78
C ASP A 732 31.14 -15.54 -8.41
N ARG A 733 30.29 -15.07 -9.34
CA ARG A 733 29.19 -15.83 -9.98
C ARG A 733 28.13 -16.35 -9.00
N HIS A 734 28.01 -15.72 -7.83
CA HIS A 734 26.95 -15.95 -6.87
C HIS A 734 26.07 -14.70 -6.73
N LEU A 735 24.76 -14.91 -6.74
CA LEU A 735 23.77 -13.93 -6.36
C LEU A 735 23.45 -14.14 -4.88
N TRP A 736 23.86 -13.19 -4.06
CA TRP A 736 23.52 -13.11 -2.65
C TRP A 736 22.25 -12.28 -2.48
N ILE A 737 21.34 -12.74 -1.61
CA ILE A 737 20.09 -12.05 -1.28
C ILE A 737 19.88 -12.11 0.23
N ALA A 738 19.80 -10.95 0.86
CA ALA A 738 19.45 -10.75 2.26
C ALA A 738 18.02 -10.17 2.38
N GLY A 739 17.32 -10.50 3.47
CA GLY A 739 15.97 -10.00 3.76
C GLY A 739 15.45 -10.52 5.10
N SER A 740 14.61 -11.56 5.07
CA SER A 740 14.19 -12.36 6.24
C SER A 740 14.99 -13.67 6.42
N GLU A 741 16.04 -13.82 5.60
CA GLU A 741 17.02 -14.89 5.57
C GLU A 741 18.26 -14.38 4.79
N LEU A 742 19.32 -15.18 4.71
CA LEU A 742 20.46 -14.94 3.83
C LEU A 742 20.61 -16.11 2.84
N LEU A 743 20.38 -15.84 1.56
CA LEU A 743 20.56 -16.81 0.49
C LEU A 743 21.84 -16.53 -0.30
N LYS A 744 22.57 -17.60 -0.59
CA LYS A 744 23.64 -17.64 -1.59
C LYS A 744 23.18 -18.51 -2.76
N LEU A 745 22.97 -17.93 -3.92
CA LEU A 745 22.49 -18.62 -5.12
C LEU A 745 23.61 -18.70 -6.16
N ALA A 746 23.86 -19.87 -6.76
CA ALA A 746 24.89 -19.98 -7.80
C ALA A 746 24.33 -19.64 -9.20
N VAL A 747 24.93 -18.64 -9.86
CA VAL A 747 24.56 -18.20 -11.21
C VAL A 747 25.28 -19.08 -12.24
N GLN A 748 24.60 -20.14 -12.68
CA GLN A 748 25.15 -21.04 -13.69
C GLN A 748 25.04 -20.43 -15.11
N PRO A 749 25.97 -20.72 -16.04
CA PRO A 749 25.86 -20.25 -17.43
C PRO A 749 24.64 -20.79 -18.18
N THR A 750 24.16 -21.97 -17.78
CA THR A 750 22.99 -22.68 -18.31
C THR A 750 22.35 -23.44 -17.16
N GLY A 751 21.04 -23.34 -16.94
CA GLY A 751 20.40 -24.12 -15.87
C GLY A 751 18.95 -23.76 -15.50
N ASN A 752 18.38 -22.66 -16.03
CA ASN A 752 16.99 -22.22 -15.84
C ASN A 752 16.56 -22.03 -14.37
N SER A 753 17.49 -22.11 -13.43
CA SER A 753 17.23 -22.17 -11.99
C SER A 753 18.41 -21.62 -11.21
N LEU A 754 18.13 -21.05 -10.03
CA LEU A 754 19.12 -20.47 -9.12
C LEU A 754 19.32 -21.38 -7.89
N PRO A 755 20.15 -22.44 -7.98
CA PRO A 755 20.32 -23.38 -6.88
C PRO A 755 21.04 -22.73 -5.69
N VAL A 756 20.46 -22.93 -4.51
CA VAL A 756 21.02 -22.50 -3.22
C VAL A 756 22.35 -23.23 -2.97
N ARG A 757 23.34 -22.50 -2.49
CA ARG A 757 24.60 -23.02 -1.96
C ARG A 757 24.57 -22.92 -0.44
N SER A 758 25.17 -23.92 0.22
CA SER A 758 25.33 -23.91 1.67
C SER A 758 26.11 -22.67 2.13
N ILE A 759 25.67 -22.14 3.25
CA ILE A 759 26.40 -21.22 4.12
C ILE A 759 26.53 -21.89 5.50
N ASP A 760 27.36 -21.35 6.38
CA ASP A 760 27.76 -22.03 7.62
C ASP A 760 26.67 -22.18 8.70
N ARG A 761 25.63 -21.35 8.66
CA ARG A 761 24.44 -21.46 9.51
C ARG A 761 23.18 -21.01 8.77
N ASP A 762 22.02 -21.39 9.27
CA ASP A 762 20.75 -20.81 8.85
C ASP A 762 20.58 -19.39 9.43
N TYR A 763 19.90 -18.52 8.68
CA TYR A 763 19.59 -17.13 9.01
C TYR A 763 18.07 -16.86 8.98
N GLN A 764 17.22 -17.88 8.79
CA GLN A 764 15.77 -17.72 8.72
C GLN A 764 15.16 -17.03 9.95
N GLY A 765 14.35 -16.00 9.69
CA GLY A 765 13.68 -15.20 10.72
C GLY A 765 14.50 -14.02 11.23
N GLU A 766 15.79 -13.93 10.89
CA GLU A 766 16.60 -12.74 11.12
C GLU A 766 16.29 -11.66 10.07
N ILE A 767 16.38 -10.39 10.46
CA ILE A 767 16.09 -9.24 9.59
C ILE A 767 17.41 -8.61 9.17
N PHE A 768 17.56 -8.30 7.89
CA PHE A 768 18.73 -7.60 7.35
C PHE A 768 18.42 -6.12 7.11
N ASP A 769 19.19 -5.25 7.76
CA ASP A 769 18.91 -3.82 7.89
C ASP A 769 19.57 -2.95 6.81
N ALA A 770 20.60 -3.48 6.12
CA ALA A 770 21.46 -2.69 5.26
C ALA A 770 21.97 -3.49 4.03
N PRO A 771 22.39 -2.78 2.96
CA PRO A 771 22.99 -3.39 1.78
C PRO A 771 24.16 -4.32 2.10
N LEU A 772 24.20 -5.43 1.37
CA LEU A 772 25.35 -6.33 1.31
C LEU A 772 26.54 -5.60 0.66
N GLN A 773 27.72 -5.69 1.26
CA GLN A 773 28.96 -5.10 0.75
C GLN A 773 29.96 -6.21 0.39
N SER A 774 30.79 -5.97 -0.64
CA SER A 774 31.89 -6.87 -1.02
C SER A 774 33.24 -6.18 -0.82
N ILE A 775 34.16 -6.82 -0.10
CA ILE A 775 35.53 -6.35 0.09
C ILE A 775 36.47 -7.56 0.02
N GLU A 776 37.35 -7.58 -0.98
CA GLU A 776 38.47 -8.54 -1.10
C GLU A 776 38.11 -10.02 -0.86
N GLY A 777 37.01 -10.47 -1.46
CA GLY A 777 36.51 -11.85 -1.34
C GLY A 777 35.66 -12.13 -0.10
N LEU A 778 35.32 -11.11 0.68
CA LEU A 778 34.30 -11.18 1.74
C LEU A 778 32.98 -10.58 1.29
N VAL A 779 31.87 -11.17 1.73
CA VAL A 779 30.55 -10.54 1.80
C VAL A 779 30.31 -10.09 3.23
N LEU A 780 29.97 -8.81 3.41
CA LEU A 780 29.67 -8.21 4.70
C LEU A 780 28.19 -7.79 4.77
N HIS A 781 27.57 -8.02 5.92
CA HIS A 781 26.14 -7.79 6.14
C HIS A 781 25.85 -7.24 7.54
N ALA A 782 24.68 -6.61 7.71
CA ALA A 782 24.19 -6.14 9.00
C ALA A 782 22.76 -6.67 9.23
N ARG A 783 22.51 -7.24 10.41
CA ARG A 783 21.29 -8.00 10.74
C ARG A 783 20.82 -7.85 12.18
N ARG A 784 19.54 -8.10 12.46
CA ARG A 784 18.98 -8.28 13.80
C ARG A 784 18.50 -9.71 14.03
N GLU A 785 18.79 -10.21 15.22
CA GLU A 785 18.47 -11.56 15.68
C GLU A 785 17.23 -11.51 16.60
N PRO A 786 16.15 -12.25 16.32
CA PRO A 786 14.89 -12.12 17.06
C PRO A 786 15.04 -12.30 18.57
N GLY A 787 14.53 -11.34 19.35
CA GLY A 787 14.63 -11.35 20.82
C GLY A 787 16.00 -10.98 21.39
N GLN A 788 16.96 -10.57 20.56
CA GLN A 788 18.25 -10.01 20.98
C GLN A 788 18.31 -8.50 20.73
N ALA A 789 19.30 -7.82 21.31
CA ALA A 789 19.42 -6.36 21.27
C ALA A 789 20.60 -5.87 20.40
N GLY A 790 20.35 -4.82 19.62
CA GLY A 790 21.32 -4.22 18.68
C GLY A 790 21.38 -4.92 17.33
N VAL A 791 22.34 -4.49 16.52
CA VAL A 791 22.61 -4.99 15.16
C VAL A 791 23.92 -5.76 15.17
N LYS A 792 23.94 -6.91 14.49
CA LYS A 792 25.14 -7.70 14.27
C LYS A 792 25.67 -7.42 12.87
N VAL A 793 26.88 -6.88 12.80
CA VAL A 793 27.65 -6.78 11.55
C VAL A 793 28.57 -7.99 11.49
N SER A 794 28.50 -8.77 10.41
CA SER A 794 29.34 -9.96 10.25
C SER A 794 29.95 -10.01 8.85
N ALA A 795 31.08 -10.70 8.72
CA ALA A 795 31.72 -10.95 7.42
C ALA A 795 31.90 -12.45 7.15
N MET A 796 31.61 -12.83 5.90
CA MET A 796 31.63 -14.20 5.41
C MET A 796 32.55 -14.29 4.18
N ASN A 797 33.26 -15.39 4.00
CA ASN A 797 33.97 -15.66 2.75
C ASN A 797 32.97 -15.87 1.60
N ALA A 798 33.15 -15.16 0.48
CA ALA A 798 32.22 -15.16 -0.64
C ALA A 798 32.11 -16.52 -1.36
N GLU A 799 33.22 -17.26 -1.48
CA GLU A 799 33.27 -18.58 -2.16
C GLU A 799 32.86 -19.74 -1.24
N GLU A 800 33.32 -19.78 0.01
CA GLU A 800 32.97 -20.83 0.98
C GLU A 800 31.57 -20.64 1.58
N GLY A 801 31.10 -19.40 1.76
CA GLY A 801 29.86 -19.11 2.49
C GLY A 801 30.00 -19.20 4.01
N LYS A 802 31.22 -19.03 4.54
CA LYS A 802 31.58 -19.25 5.95
C LYS A 802 31.87 -17.94 6.67
N SER A 803 31.27 -17.71 7.83
CA SER A 803 31.51 -16.56 8.70
C SER A 803 32.90 -16.60 9.32
N LEU A 804 33.51 -15.42 9.48
CA LEU A 804 34.86 -15.23 10.01
C LEU A 804 34.82 -14.48 11.34
N TRP A 805 34.10 -13.35 11.36
CA TRP A 805 33.91 -12.50 12.53
C TRP A 805 32.50 -11.92 12.58
N GLU A 806 32.07 -11.53 13.78
CA GLU A 806 30.80 -10.87 14.06
C GLU A 806 30.97 -9.84 15.18
N THR A 807 30.51 -8.62 14.93
CA THR A 807 30.54 -7.50 15.89
C THR A 807 29.12 -7.00 16.13
N THR A 808 28.68 -7.06 17.40
CA THR A 808 27.43 -6.43 17.82
C THR A 808 27.67 -4.93 18.02
N VAL A 809 26.87 -4.10 17.35
CA VAL A 809 26.85 -2.63 17.41
C VAL A 809 25.41 -2.14 17.58
N ALA A 810 25.21 -0.83 17.75
CA ALA A 810 23.88 -0.21 17.88
C ALA A 810 23.01 -0.82 19.01
N THR A 811 23.62 -1.44 20.03
CA THR A 811 22.91 -2.12 21.12
C THR A 811 22.44 -1.09 22.15
N PRO A 812 21.12 -0.88 22.35
CA PRO A 812 20.62 0.05 23.36
C PRO A 812 21.17 -0.28 24.75
N ASN A 813 21.30 0.71 25.62
CA ASN A 813 21.73 0.47 27.00
C ASN A 813 20.56 -0.01 27.86
N ALA A 814 20.86 -0.86 28.85
CA ALA A 814 19.86 -1.40 29.76
C ALA A 814 19.27 -0.31 30.69
N GLY A 815 19.91 0.85 30.79
CA GLY A 815 19.49 1.99 31.59
C GLY A 815 20.52 3.12 31.48
N PRO A 816 20.47 4.14 32.37
CA PRO A 816 21.46 5.21 32.37
C PRO A 816 22.89 4.67 32.58
N ALA A 817 23.88 5.41 32.09
CA ALA A 817 25.27 5.20 32.46
C ALA A 817 25.47 5.54 33.95
N ILE A 818 26.39 4.85 34.63
CA ILE A 818 26.58 4.99 36.07
C ILE A 818 27.98 5.54 36.35
N ALA A 819 28.04 6.75 36.89
CA ALA A 819 29.28 7.40 37.29
C ALA A 819 29.77 6.88 38.65
N THR A 820 31.04 6.49 38.73
CA THR A 820 31.75 6.19 39.97
C THR A 820 33.12 6.87 39.90
N GLY A 821 33.26 8.02 40.57
CA GLY A 821 34.42 8.89 40.38
C GLY A 821 34.58 9.31 38.91
N ASP A 822 35.80 9.23 38.39
CA ASP A 822 36.13 9.57 37.00
C ASP A 822 35.78 8.44 35.99
N THR A 823 35.21 7.32 36.44
CA THR A 823 34.84 6.18 35.59
C THR A 823 33.33 6.09 35.34
N LEU A 824 32.95 5.73 34.10
CA LEU A 824 31.57 5.55 33.67
C LEU A 824 31.30 4.07 33.32
N SER A 825 30.53 3.40 34.17
CA SER A 825 30.13 2.00 33.99
C SER A 825 28.80 1.90 33.25
N VAL A 826 28.70 1.02 32.25
CA VAL A 826 27.48 0.85 31.43
C VAL A 826 27.18 -0.63 31.23
N ILE A 827 25.89 -0.99 31.24
CA ILE A 827 25.39 -2.32 30.86
C ILE A 827 24.55 -2.16 29.59
N SER A 828 24.91 -2.89 28.53
CA SER A 828 24.10 -2.97 27.31
C SER A 828 22.85 -3.83 27.52
N ALA A 829 21.84 -3.68 26.68
CA ALA A 829 20.65 -4.53 26.70
C ALA A 829 20.94 -6.00 26.32
N SER A 830 22.09 -6.30 25.71
CA SER A 830 22.64 -7.66 25.53
C SER A 830 23.30 -8.24 26.79
N GLY A 831 23.46 -7.45 27.85
CA GLY A 831 24.06 -7.87 29.13
C GLY A 831 25.58 -7.76 29.19
N ASP A 832 26.21 -7.04 28.26
CA ASP A 832 27.65 -6.79 28.27
C ASP A 832 27.95 -5.54 29.13
N LYS A 833 28.95 -5.64 30.02
CA LYS A 833 29.42 -4.52 30.85
C LYS A 833 30.62 -3.84 30.19
N TYR A 834 30.56 -2.52 30.09
CA TYR A 834 31.65 -1.65 29.65
C TYR A 834 32.08 -0.77 30.83
N GLU A 835 33.39 -0.54 30.95
CA GLU A 835 33.99 0.47 31.84
C GLU A 835 34.65 1.50 30.95
N LEU A 836 34.08 2.70 30.83
CA LEU A 836 34.49 3.69 29.85
C LEU A 836 35.58 4.59 30.42
N THR A 837 36.69 4.69 29.69
CA THR A 837 37.84 5.53 30.03
C THR A 837 37.89 6.80 29.18
N GLN A 838 38.69 7.78 29.59
CA GLN A 838 38.96 8.96 28.76
C GLN A 838 39.53 8.61 27.37
N GLU A 839 40.21 7.46 27.22
CA GLU A 839 40.76 7.04 25.93
C GLU A 839 39.67 6.51 24.99
N ASP A 840 38.63 5.83 25.51
CA ASP A 840 37.49 5.42 24.71
C ASP A 840 36.74 6.64 24.16
N PHE A 841 36.58 7.70 24.97
CA PHE A 841 36.05 9.00 24.53
C PHE A 841 36.96 9.74 23.52
N ARG A 842 38.29 9.55 23.55
CA ARG A 842 39.18 10.06 22.48
C ARG A 842 39.04 9.28 21.17
N ARG A 843 38.78 7.97 21.26
CA ARG A 843 38.60 7.07 20.11
C ARG A 843 37.19 7.12 19.52
N GLY A 844 36.20 7.54 20.30
CA GLY A 844 34.77 7.48 19.96
C GLY A 844 34.17 6.06 20.01
N VAL A 845 34.94 5.05 20.43
CA VAL A 845 34.56 3.63 20.35
C VAL A 845 35.13 2.84 21.53
N ALA A 846 34.28 2.06 22.20
CA ALA A 846 34.66 1.10 23.24
C ALA A 846 34.42 -0.33 22.73
N THR A 847 35.50 -1.04 22.41
CA THR A 847 35.49 -2.41 21.88
C THR A 847 35.82 -3.48 22.92
N THR A 848 36.09 -3.08 24.17
CA THR A 848 36.45 -3.97 25.28
C THR A 848 35.31 -3.99 26.29
N SER A 849 34.75 -5.18 26.53
CA SER A 849 33.66 -5.41 27.49
C SER A 849 33.87 -6.71 28.26
N ALA A 850 33.35 -6.75 29.49
CA ALA A 850 33.15 -7.98 30.22
C ALA A 850 31.74 -8.50 29.93
N HIS A 851 31.62 -9.72 29.41
CA HIS A 851 30.35 -10.32 29.03
C HIS A 851 30.03 -11.57 29.87
N PRO A 852 28.75 -11.95 30.02
CA PRO A 852 28.36 -13.19 30.68
C PRO A 852 28.76 -14.42 29.85
N ALA A 853 28.72 -15.60 30.49
CA ALA A 853 28.99 -16.89 29.83
C ALA A 853 27.84 -17.34 28.90
N SER A 854 26.64 -16.80 29.10
CA SER A 854 25.47 -16.96 28.23
C SER A 854 24.68 -15.65 28.20
N LEU A 855 24.10 -15.34 27.05
CA LEU A 855 23.33 -14.10 26.87
C LEU A 855 21.96 -14.18 27.58
N PRO A 856 21.38 -13.03 27.97
CA PRO A 856 19.98 -12.93 28.38
C PRO A 856 19.04 -13.47 27.29
N LYS A 857 17.96 -14.15 27.70
CA LYS A 857 16.91 -14.66 26.78
C LYS A 857 16.03 -13.57 26.18
N GLN A 858 16.06 -12.39 26.78
CA GLN A 858 15.34 -11.19 26.35
C GLN A 858 16.20 -9.95 26.71
N PRO A 859 16.06 -8.81 26.04
CA PRO A 859 16.82 -7.61 26.34
C PRO A 859 16.67 -7.16 27.80
N LEU A 860 17.74 -6.61 28.38
CA LEU A 860 17.69 -5.93 29.67
C LEU A 860 17.09 -4.52 29.46
N THR A 861 16.16 -4.12 30.32
CA THR A 861 15.39 -2.86 30.23
C THR A 861 15.49 -1.99 31.48
N PHE A 862 16.21 -2.44 32.51
CA PHE A 862 16.70 -1.59 33.59
C PHE A 862 18.12 -1.98 34.00
N ASN A 863 18.84 -1.01 34.58
CA ASN A 863 19.95 -1.26 35.51
C ASN A 863 19.69 -0.57 36.87
N LEU A 864 20.52 -0.91 37.87
CA LEU A 864 20.66 -0.22 39.15
C LEU A 864 22.08 -0.40 39.71
N LEU A 865 22.53 0.57 40.52
CA LEU A 865 23.75 0.49 41.32
C LEU A 865 23.39 0.02 42.74
N ALA A 866 24.05 -1.02 43.23
CA ALA A 866 23.92 -1.51 44.60
C ALA A 866 25.10 -1.07 45.49
N GLU A 867 24.93 -1.15 46.82
CA GLU A 867 26.00 -0.85 47.78
C GLU A 867 27.25 -1.70 47.49
N GLY A 868 28.43 -1.06 47.54
CA GLY A 868 29.71 -1.72 47.21
C GLY A 868 30.09 -1.70 45.72
N GLY A 869 29.33 -1.01 44.85
CA GLY A 869 29.72 -0.78 43.45
C GLY A 869 29.29 -1.87 42.47
N THR A 870 28.48 -2.84 42.89
CA THR A 870 27.93 -3.85 41.97
C THR A 870 26.78 -3.27 41.17
N LEU A 871 26.81 -3.48 39.86
CA LEU A 871 25.67 -3.22 38.99
C LEU A 871 24.78 -4.45 38.87
N PHE A 872 23.47 -4.23 38.88
CA PHE A 872 22.49 -5.22 38.43
C PHE A 872 21.81 -4.73 37.14
N GLY A 873 21.49 -5.65 36.24
CA GLY A 873 20.74 -5.40 35.01
C GLY A 873 19.65 -6.44 34.80
N GLY A 874 18.46 -6.05 34.35
CA GLY A 874 17.34 -6.97 34.25
C GLY A 874 16.22 -6.44 33.36
N SER A 875 15.14 -7.21 33.25
CA SER A 875 13.88 -6.74 32.67
C SER A 875 12.70 -7.33 33.46
N VAL A 876 11.63 -6.55 33.60
CA VAL A 876 10.41 -6.98 34.32
C VAL A 876 9.77 -8.16 33.56
N GLY A 877 9.16 -9.11 34.28
CA GLY A 877 8.70 -10.39 33.72
C GLY A 877 9.81 -11.40 33.43
N SER A 878 11.10 -11.06 33.63
CA SER A 878 12.21 -11.99 33.51
C SER A 878 12.44 -12.79 34.79
N LYS A 879 12.83 -14.07 34.65
CA LYS A 879 13.51 -14.84 35.72
C LYS A 879 15.03 -14.61 35.75
N GLN A 880 15.58 -13.87 34.79
CA GLN A 880 17.01 -13.63 34.66
C GLN A 880 17.40 -12.22 35.12
N LEU A 881 18.36 -12.15 36.03
CA LEU A 881 18.93 -10.91 36.55
C LEU A 881 20.46 -10.96 36.41
N LEU A 882 21.04 -10.02 35.69
CA LEU A 882 22.48 -9.87 35.55
C LEU A 882 23.06 -9.24 36.82
N LEU A 883 24.17 -9.81 37.31
CA LEU A 883 25.01 -9.32 38.41
C LEU A 883 26.39 -9.01 37.84
N ALA A 884 26.87 -7.78 37.97
CA ALA A 884 28.16 -7.35 37.41
C ALA A 884 28.92 -6.44 38.40
N GLY A 885 29.79 -7.05 39.20
CA GLY A 885 30.68 -6.33 40.12
C GLY A 885 31.75 -5.51 39.41
N ALA A 886 32.60 -4.81 40.16
CA ALA A 886 33.72 -4.03 39.62
C ALA A 886 34.70 -4.91 38.83
N GLU A 887 35.35 -5.86 39.50
CA GLU A 887 36.38 -6.74 38.91
C GLU A 887 35.84 -8.07 38.33
N ASN A 888 34.59 -8.43 38.66
CA ASN A 888 33.99 -9.71 38.30
C ASN A 888 33.30 -9.66 36.93
N LYS A 889 33.54 -10.68 36.09
CA LYS A 889 32.77 -10.88 34.86
C LYS A 889 31.27 -10.97 35.17
N PRO A 890 30.38 -10.36 34.35
CA PRO A 890 28.95 -10.45 34.57
C PRO A 890 28.45 -11.89 34.67
N LYS A 891 27.53 -12.12 35.60
CA LYS A 891 26.93 -13.42 35.91
C LYS A 891 25.42 -13.30 35.81
N LEU A 892 24.80 -14.19 35.04
CA LEU A 892 23.34 -14.27 34.96
C LEU A 892 22.82 -15.12 36.13
N LEU A 893 22.00 -14.52 36.98
CA LEU A 893 21.28 -15.17 38.08
C LEU A 893 19.92 -15.64 37.58
N THR A 894 19.45 -16.79 38.08
CA THR A 894 18.10 -17.30 37.84
C THR A 894 17.28 -17.20 39.12
N LEU A 895 16.23 -16.38 39.09
CA LEU A 895 15.28 -16.19 40.19
C LEU A 895 14.25 -17.33 40.21
N ALA A 896 13.70 -17.64 41.39
CA ALA A 896 12.67 -18.67 41.55
C ALA A 896 11.41 -18.37 40.71
N ALA A 897 10.97 -17.11 40.70
CA ALA A 897 9.84 -16.59 39.95
C ALA A 897 10.23 -15.32 39.17
N PRO A 898 9.45 -14.88 38.17
CA PRO A 898 9.80 -13.71 37.37
C PRO A 898 9.58 -12.42 38.16
N LEU A 899 10.37 -11.38 37.87
CA LEU A 899 10.23 -10.06 38.48
C LEU A 899 8.85 -9.46 38.17
N ALA A 900 8.16 -8.96 39.21
CA ALA A 900 6.90 -8.23 39.06
C ALA A 900 7.12 -6.74 38.76
N SER A 901 8.18 -6.14 39.31
CA SER A 901 8.54 -4.73 39.12
C SER A 901 10.06 -4.52 39.08
N LYS A 902 10.50 -3.28 38.88
CA LYS A 902 11.92 -2.92 38.92
C LYS A 902 12.45 -3.09 40.36
N PRO A 903 13.53 -3.87 40.58
CA PRO A 903 14.20 -3.96 41.88
C PRO A 903 14.83 -2.63 42.33
N ILE A 904 15.03 -2.48 43.64
CA ILE A 904 15.78 -1.34 44.23
C ILE A 904 16.98 -1.84 45.03
N ALA A 905 18.05 -1.03 45.08
CA ALA A 905 19.12 -1.22 46.05
C ALA A 905 18.63 -0.85 47.46
N TRP A 906 18.95 -1.67 48.45
CA TRP A 906 18.63 -1.40 49.85
C TRP A 906 19.59 -2.14 50.77
N GLN A 907 20.31 -1.38 51.61
CA GLN A 907 21.45 -1.88 52.38
C GLN A 907 22.43 -2.64 51.46
N LYS A 908 23.05 -3.72 51.97
CA LYS A 908 24.03 -4.58 51.27
C LYS A 908 23.40 -5.50 50.21
N GLY A 909 22.26 -5.11 49.66
CA GLY A 909 21.46 -5.96 48.79
C GLY A 909 20.49 -5.23 47.87
N VAL A 910 19.65 -6.04 47.24
CA VAL A 910 18.64 -5.62 46.27
C VAL A 910 17.31 -6.28 46.63
N ILE A 911 16.26 -5.47 46.77
CA ILE A 911 14.89 -5.94 46.96
C ILE A 911 14.31 -6.28 45.59
N ALA A 912 13.95 -7.54 45.39
CA ALA A 912 13.42 -8.08 44.14
C ALA A 912 12.02 -8.69 44.34
N PRO A 913 10.94 -7.93 44.06
CA PRO A 913 9.56 -8.44 44.07
C PRO A 913 9.28 -9.34 42.87
N THR A 914 8.59 -10.47 43.09
CA THR A 914 8.26 -11.45 42.04
C THR A 914 6.76 -11.69 41.90
N GLN A 915 6.34 -12.13 40.72
CA GLN A 915 4.92 -12.26 40.34
C GLN A 915 4.12 -13.24 41.23
N VAL A 916 4.79 -14.19 41.88
CA VAL A 916 4.17 -15.16 42.82
C VAL A 916 4.00 -14.59 44.26
N GLY A 917 4.17 -13.28 44.44
CA GLY A 917 4.06 -12.60 45.73
C GLY A 917 5.35 -12.60 46.55
N GLN A 918 6.29 -13.50 46.31
CA GLN A 918 7.57 -13.52 47.04
C GLN A 918 8.43 -12.28 46.75
N VAL A 919 9.02 -11.70 47.78
CA VAL A 919 9.92 -10.54 47.71
C VAL A 919 11.26 -10.91 48.35
N PHE A 920 12.30 -11.01 47.52
CA PHE A 920 13.61 -11.48 47.95
C PHE A 920 14.54 -10.30 48.31
N LEU A 921 15.38 -10.49 49.33
CA LEU A 921 16.56 -9.65 49.55
C LEU A 921 17.81 -10.38 49.03
N LEU A 922 18.31 -9.94 47.89
CA LEU A 922 19.48 -10.53 47.23
C LEU A 922 20.77 -9.79 47.61
N ASN A 923 21.83 -10.53 47.90
CA ASN A 923 23.16 -10.02 48.24
C ASN A 923 23.78 -9.25 47.06
N ALA A 924 24.22 -8.02 47.32
CA ALA A 924 24.86 -7.17 46.31
C ALA A 924 26.18 -7.73 45.74
N SER A 925 26.80 -8.72 46.40
CA SER A 925 28.11 -9.28 45.98
C SER A 925 28.04 -10.58 45.18
N ASP A 926 27.12 -11.50 45.50
CA ASP A 926 27.05 -12.84 44.87
C ASP A 926 25.66 -13.25 44.34
N GLY A 927 24.63 -12.45 44.62
CA GLY A 927 23.24 -12.68 44.21
C GLY A 927 22.47 -13.71 45.03
N ARG A 928 23.02 -14.22 46.14
CA ARG A 928 22.30 -15.14 47.05
C ARG A 928 21.28 -14.41 47.91
N GLU A 929 20.26 -15.12 48.39
CA GLU A 929 19.32 -14.60 49.38
C GLU A 929 20.06 -14.31 50.71
N LEU A 930 19.96 -13.07 51.21
CA LEU A 930 20.50 -12.66 52.51
C LEU A 930 19.57 -13.02 53.68
N ALA A 931 18.29 -13.19 53.37
CA ALA A 931 17.20 -13.31 54.32
C ALA A 931 16.03 -14.06 53.67
N THR A 932 15.25 -14.80 54.46
CA THR A 932 14.00 -15.41 53.99
C THR A 932 13.08 -14.35 53.39
N ALA A 933 12.60 -14.62 52.17
CA ALA A 933 11.74 -13.71 51.41
C ALA A 933 10.46 -13.32 52.17
N PHE A 934 10.03 -12.07 52.01
CA PHE A 934 8.69 -11.66 52.46
C PHE A 934 7.63 -12.29 51.56
N GLN A 935 6.53 -12.72 52.16
CA GLN A 935 5.40 -13.36 51.51
C GLN A 935 4.09 -12.81 52.11
N PRO A 936 3.27 -12.06 51.35
CA PRO A 936 1.92 -11.70 51.78
C PRO A 936 0.98 -12.91 51.83
N GLU A 937 -0.19 -12.73 52.43
CA GLU A 937 -1.27 -13.72 52.58
C GLU A 937 -1.68 -14.35 51.24
N LEU A 938 -1.27 -15.60 51.00
CA LEU A 938 -1.47 -16.30 49.74
C LEU A 938 -2.93 -16.70 49.52
N SER A 939 -3.53 -16.20 48.44
CA SER A 939 -4.79 -16.70 47.88
C SER A 939 -4.51 -17.60 46.66
N PRO A 940 -5.14 -18.78 46.52
CA PRO A 940 -4.94 -19.67 45.37
C PRO A 940 -5.23 -18.97 44.03
N GLY A 941 -4.21 -18.85 43.18
CA GLY A 941 -4.32 -18.20 41.87
C GLY A 941 -4.25 -16.67 41.87
N LYS A 942 -3.90 -16.01 42.99
CA LYS A 942 -3.59 -14.56 42.99
C LYS A 942 -2.14 -14.33 42.51
N ASP A 943 -2.00 -13.79 41.31
CA ASP A 943 -0.75 -13.15 40.85
C ASP A 943 -0.61 -11.77 41.52
N TYR A 944 0.61 -11.38 41.88
CA TYR A 944 0.89 -10.08 42.51
C TYR A 944 1.50 -9.10 41.51
N GLN A 945 0.73 -8.06 41.18
CA GLN A 945 1.21 -6.90 40.42
C GLN A 945 1.88 -5.91 41.38
N TRP A 946 3.00 -6.32 41.99
CA TRP A 946 3.81 -5.43 42.80
C TRP A 946 4.18 -4.17 42.01
N LEU A 947 3.99 -3.01 42.63
CA LEU A 947 4.56 -1.76 42.13
C LEU A 947 6.08 -1.76 42.35
N ALA A 948 6.81 -0.84 41.71
CA ALA A 948 8.23 -0.67 42.01
C ALA A 948 8.37 -0.09 43.44
N PRO A 949 9.09 -0.77 44.36
CA PRO A 949 9.18 -0.36 45.75
C PRO A 949 10.04 0.89 45.94
N ALA A 950 9.95 1.49 47.12
CA ALA A 950 10.81 2.59 47.56
C ALA A 950 11.42 2.28 48.93
N ALA A 951 12.51 2.94 49.30
CA ALA A 951 13.15 2.77 50.60
C ALA A 951 13.52 4.10 51.25
N THR A 952 13.58 4.13 52.58
CA THR A 952 14.17 5.25 53.34
C THR A 952 15.66 5.00 53.60
N GLY A 953 16.45 6.07 53.68
CA GLY A 953 17.88 6.00 54.03
C GLY A 953 18.12 6.02 55.55
N GLY A 954 19.36 5.69 55.95
CA GLY A 954 19.82 5.72 57.35
C GLY A 954 19.58 4.42 58.13
N ASP A 955 20.01 4.39 59.38
CA ASP A 955 20.01 3.17 60.24
C ASP A 955 18.61 2.60 60.53
N THR A 956 17.56 3.41 60.35
CA THR A 956 16.15 3.03 60.50
C THR A 956 15.48 2.65 59.17
N SER A 957 16.25 2.45 58.09
CA SER A 957 15.76 2.19 56.73
C SER A 957 14.62 1.15 56.69
N LEU A 958 13.51 1.52 56.05
CA LEU A 958 12.39 0.64 55.73
C LEU A 958 12.19 0.58 54.22
N VAL A 959 11.53 -0.46 53.75
CA VAL A 959 11.12 -0.62 52.35
C VAL A 959 9.61 -0.53 52.26
N ALA A 960 9.09 0.46 51.54
CA ALA A 960 7.69 0.54 51.19
C ALA A 960 7.41 -0.27 49.92
N LEU A 961 6.34 -1.08 49.95
CA LEU A 961 5.93 -1.98 48.87
C LEU A 961 4.39 -2.04 48.81
N SER A 962 3.78 -2.10 47.62
CA SER A 962 2.32 -2.28 47.48
C SER A 962 1.98 -3.16 46.29
N ASP A 963 0.91 -3.96 46.42
CA ASP A 963 0.34 -4.77 45.33
C ASP A 963 -0.58 -3.98 44.39
N GLY A 964 -0.66 -2.66 44.59
CA GLY A 964 -1.41 -1.72 43.75
C GLY A 964 -2.93 -1.75 43.94
N VAL A 965 -3.49 -2.79 44.56
CA VAL A 965 -4.95 -3.06 44.55
C VAL A 965 -5.56 -3.17 45.95
N GLU A 966 -4.84 -3.75 46.92
CA GLU A 966 -5.35 -3.99 48.27
C GLU A 966 -4.51 -3.27 49.33
N LYS A 967 -3.20 -3.56 49.39
CA LYS A 967 -2.37 -3.23 50.56
C LYS A 967 -1.05 -2.54 50.20
N ILE A 968 -0.60 -1.68 51.11
CA ILE A 968 0.76 -1.16 51.21
C ILE A 968 1.41 -1.71 52.49
N TYR A 969 2.69 -2.04 52.40
CA TYR A 969 3.49 -2.70 53.42
C TYR A 969 4.76 -1.90 53.70
N ALA A 970 5.16 -1.83 54.98
CA ALA A 970 6.45 -1.31 55.42
C ALA A 970 7.29 -2.51 55.88
N LEU A 971 8.31 -2.86 55.12
CA LEU A 971 9.16 -4.01 55.37
C LEU A 971 10.47 -3.62 56.07
N LYS A 972 10.95 -4.50 56.95
CA LYS A 972 12.21 -4.40 57.67
C LYS A 972 12.93 -5.76 57.64
N LEU A 973 14.26 -5.73 57.75
CA LEU A 973 15.08 -6.92 57.93
C LEU A 973 15.17 -7.23 59.44
N GLU A 974 14.67 -8.39 59.85
CA GLU A 974 14.75 -8.88 61.23
C GLU A 974 15.67 -10.09 61.34
N SER A 975 16.49 -10.14 62.38
CA SER A 975 17.56 -11.15 62.53
C SER A 975 17.13 -12.43 63.25
N ASN A 976 16.01 -12.42 63.97
CA ASN A 976 15.52 -13.52 64.81
C ASN A 976 14.16 -14.02 64.30
N PRO A 977 13.86 -15.34 64.32
CA PRO A 977 14.74 -16.44 64.72
C PRO A 977 15.85 -16.74 63.69
N GLN A 978 15.70 -16.23 62.46
CA GLN A 978 16.73 -16.16 61.42
C GLN A 978 16.52 -14.85 60.62
N PRO A 979 17.51 -14.40 59.83
CA PRO A 979 17.35 -13.27 58.91
C PRO A 979 16.14 -13.45 57.98
N HIS A 980 15.17 -12.56 58.06
CA HIS A 980 13.97 -12.55 57.21
C HIS A 980 13.44 -11.14 56.98
N LEU A 981 12.71 -10.92 55.88
CA LEU A 981 11.96 -9.70 55.66
C LEU A 981 10.59 -9.79 56.35
N ALA A 982 10.36 -8.93 57.34
CA ALA A 982 9.11 -8.82 58.09
C ALA A 982 8.37 -7.53 57.73
N ALA A 983 7.03 -7.58 57.66
CA ALA A 983 6.22 -6.37 57.58
C ALA A 983 6.02 -5.80 59.00
N VAL A 984 6.58 -4.62 59.28
CA VAL A 984 6.39 -3.91 60.55
C VAL A 984 5.08 -3.13 60.60
N ALA A 985 4.53 -2.80 59.43
CA ALA A 985 3.17 -2.30 59.26
C ALA A 985 2.59 -2.76 57.92
N ALA A 986 1.26 -2.82 57.85
CA ALA A 986 0.49 -2.98 56.62
C ALA A 986 -0.80 -2.16 56.74
N ALA A 987 -1.18 -1.48 55.66
CA ALA A 987 -2.39 -0.65 55.59
C ALA A 987 -3.10 -0.88 54.25
N ASP A 988 -4.42 -0.71 54.23
CA ASP A 988 -5.21 -0.77 52.99
C ASP A 988 -5.03 0.54 52.20
N ILE A 989 -4.88 0.46 50.87
CA ILE A 989 -4.54 1.63 50.03
C ILE A 989 -5.69 2.63 49.81
N GLY A 990 -6.88 2.33 50.32
CA GLY A 990 -8.09 3.13 50.10
C GLY A 990 -8.87 2.75 48.83
N PRO A 991 -9.85 3.57 48.39
CA PRO A 991 -10.82 3.20 47.36
C PRO A 991 -10.33 3.33 45.91
N SER A 992 -9.09 3.77 45.68
CA SER A 992 -8.52 3.92 44.34
C SER A 992 -7.19 3.18 44.23
N PRO A 993 -7.04 2.21 43.30
CA PRO A 993 -5.79 1.49 43.09
C PRO A 993 -4.59 2.40 42.85
N LEU A 994 -3.44 2.03 43.39
CA LEU A 994 -2.15 2.68 43.10
C LEU A 994 -1.60 2.12 41.77
N VAL A 995 -1.11 2.99 40.91
CA VAL A 995 -0.72 2.63 39.51
C VAL A 995 0.70 3.06 39.11
N THR A 996 1.41 3.77 39.99
CA THR A 996 2.78 4.26 39.74
C THR A 996 3.83 3.44 40.47
N GLN A 997 5.12 3.73 40.25
CA GLN A 997 6.14 3.39 41.23
C GLN A 997 5.87 4.08 42.58
N LEU A 998 6.41 3.53 43.67
CA LEU A 998 6.48 4.22 44.95
C LEU A 998 7.70 5.15 44.96
N ALA A 999 7.63 6.25 45.73
CA ALA A 999 8.78 7.13 45.97
C ALA A 999 8.80 7.64 47.42
N THR A 1000 9.97 7.92 47.97
CA THR A 1000 10.16 8.33 49.38
C THR A 1000 10.82 9.70 49.49
N VAL A 1001 10.29 10.55 50.37
CA VAL A 1001 10.91 11.82 50.83
C VAL A 1001 10.73 11.90 52.34
N GLY A 1002 11.85 11.94 53.08
CA GLY A 1002 11.83 11.82 54.53
C GLY A 1002 11.17 10.52 54.99
N GLU A 1003 10.27 10.62 55.97
CA GLU A 1003 9.49 9.48 56.51
C GLU A 1003 8.16 9.26 55.76
N ARG A 1004 7.98 9.85 54.57
CA ARG A 1004 6.76 9.70 53.75
C ARG A 1004 7.03 8.91 52.49
N VAL A 1005 6.18 7.92 52.21
CA VAL A 1005 6.08 7.28 50.89
C VAL A 1005 4.90 7.89 50.12
N PHE A 1006 5.09 8.12 48.81
CA PHE A 1006 4.11 8.68 47.88
C PHE A 1006 3.83 7.71 46.74
N ALA A 1007 2.60 7.74 46.22
CA ALA A 1007 2.16 6.95 45.07
C ALA A 1007 1.01 7.65 44.31
N GLY A 1008 0.94 7.46 43.00
CA GLY A 1008 -0.16 7.92 42.16
C GLY A 1008 -1.29 6.90 42.09
N THR A 1009 -2.52 7.37 42.26
CA THR A 1009 -3.75 6.59 42.14
C THR A 1009 -4.28 6.57 40.71
N LYS A 1010 -5.08 5.54 40.38
CA LYS A 1010 -5.84 5.46 39.12
C LYS A 1010 -6.84 6.62 38.94
N ALA A 1011 -7.21 7.31 40.01
CA ALA A 1011 -8.03 8.52 39.99
C ALA A 1011 -7.25 9.81 39.66
N GLY A 1012 -5.94 9.76 39.38
CA GLY A 1012 -5.14 10.95 39.05
C GLY A 1012 -4.64 11.76 40.25
N LYS A 1013 -4.77 11.20 41.46
CA LYS A 1013 -4.31 11.82 42.70
C LYS A 1013 -2.98 11.27 43.16
N LEU A 1014 -2.09 12.12 43.66
CA LEU A 1014 -0.89 11.72 44.39
C LEU A 1014 -1.25 11.57 45.87
N VAL A 1015 -1.19 10.34 46.41
CA VAL A 1015 -1.42 10.04 47.82
C VAL A 1015 -0.10 9.75 48.53
N SER A 1016 -0.13 9.78 49.87
CA SER A 1016 1.04 9.47 50.68
C SER A 1016 0.70 8.78 52.01
N PHE A 1017 1.69 8.09 52.58
CA PHE A 1017 1.57 7.35 53.84
C PHE A 1017 2.80 7.63 54.72
N LEU A 1018 2.60 7.72 56.03
CA LEU A 1018 3.61 8.03 57.04
C LEU A 1018 4.26 6.76 57.57
N LEU A 1019 5.56 6.59 57.36
CA LEU A 1019 6.35 5.52 57.96
C LEU A 1019 6.64 5.84 59.44
N PRO A 1020 6.80 4.82 60.32
CA PRO A 1020 6.77 3.39 60.03
C PRO A 1020 5.36 2.79 59.93
N ASN A 1021 4.32 3.48 60.45
CA ASN A 1021 2.99 2.90 60.70
C ASN A 1021 2.08 2.75 59.46
N LEU A 1022 2.41 3.43 58.36
CA LEU A 1022 1.57 3.61 57.17
C LEU A 1022 0.24 4.34 57.44
N GLU A 1023 0.24 5.28 58.38
CA GLU A 1023 -0.89 6.17 58.60
C GLU A 1023 -1.12 7.05 57.35
N PRO A 1024 -2.36 7.23 56.86
CA PRO A 1024 -2.64 8.08 55.70
C PRO A 1024 -2.15 9.52 55.89
N GLY A 1025 -1.36 10.01 54.94
CA GLY A 1025 -0.88 11.38 54.89
C GLY A 1025 -1.75 12.28 54.02
N GLY A 1026 -1.12 13.21 53.30
CA GLY A 1026 -1.80 14.07 52.32
C GLY A 1026 -2.20 13.33 51.03
N GLU A 1027 -3.30 13.81 50.44
CA GLU A 1027 -3.81 13.45 49.11
C GLU A 1027 -3.91 14.74 48.29
N VAL A 1028 -3.33 14.74 47.08
CA VAL A 1028 -3.33 15.89 46.16
C VAL A 1028 -3.97 15.48 44.84
N ASP A 1029 -5.08 16.11 44.49
CA ASP A 1029 -5.69 15.95 43.17
C ASP A 1029 -4.94 16.82 42.15
N LEU A 1030 -4.47 16.20 41.07
CA LEU A 1030 -3.67 16.86 40.05
C LEU A 1030 -4.44 17.16 38.76
N GLY A 1031 -5.71 16.74 38.66
CA GLY A 1031 -6.57 17.02 37.49
C GLY A 1031 -6.22 16.24 36.21
N GLY A 1032 -5.41 15.18 36.32
CA GLY A 1032 -5.01 14.29 35.21
C GLY A 1032 -4.42 12.98 35.75
N GLN A 1033 -4.32 11.94 34.94
CA GLN A 1033 -3.70 10.68 35.35
C GLN A 1033 -2.17 10.79 35.37
N ILE A 1034 -1.52 10.30 36.44
CA ILE A 1034 -0.06 10.30 36.54
C ILE A 1034 0.51 9.18 35.66
N ILE A 1035 1.25 9.56 34.60
CA ILE A 1035 1.84 8.65 33.61
C ILE A 1035 3.36 8.44 33.79
N TRP A 1036 4.02 9.29 34.58
CA TRP A 1036 5.45 9.18 34.89
C TRP A 1036 5.74 9.75 36.29
N GLY A 1037 6.69 9.15 36.99
CA GLY A 1037 6.93 9.40 38.41
C GLY A 1037 5.99 8.62 39.32
N PRO A 1038 5.83 9.02 40.60
CA PRO A 1038 6.56 10.11 41.26
C PRO A 1038 8.07 9.85 41.33
N TYR A 1039 8.86 10.92 41.24
CA TYR A 1039 10.30 10.92 41.54
C TYR A 1039 10.62 11.99 42.59
N PRO A 1040 11.50 11.73 43.57
CA PRO A 1040 11.88 12.72 44.57
C PRO A 1040 12.71 13.85 43.94
N ALA A 1041 12.39 15.10 44.27
CA ALA A 1041 13.16 16.28 43.87
C ALA A 1041 13.26 17.28 45.03
N GLY A 1042 14.45 17.39 45.64
CA GLY A 1042 14.65 18.17 46.86
C GLY A 1042 13.76 17.66 48.00
N HIS A 1043 12.83 18.50 48.47
CA HIS A 1043 11.84 18.17 49.49
C HIS A 1043 10.42 17.90 48.92
N GLY A 1044 10.28 17.75 47.60
CA GLY A 1044 9.01 17.47 46.93
C GLY A 1044 9.07 16.26 46.00
N MET A 1045 7.97 16.04 45.28
CA MET A 1045 7.81 14.98 44.27
C MET A 1045 7.53 15.59 42.90
N LEU A 1046 8.14 15.03 41.87
CA LEU A 1046 7.90 15.37 40.48
C LEU A 1046 7.11 14.26 39.78
N VAL A 1047 6.06 14.62 39.05
CA VAL A 1047 5.22 13.71 38.25
C VAL A 1047 4.95 14.32 36.87
N MET A 1048 4.55 13.47 35.92
CA MET A 1048 3.94 13.92 34.66
C MET A 1048 2.50 13.41 34.56
N LEU A 1049 1.62 14.23 34.00
CA LEU A 1049 0.23 13.91 33.76
C LEU A 1049 -0.04 13.55 32.28
N ASP A 1050 -1.13 12.82 32.05
CA ASP A 1050 -1.72 12.57 30.71
C ASP A 1050 -2.11 13.86 29.98
N THR A 1051 -2.33 14.97 30.69
CA THR A 1051 -2.48 16.34 30.16
C THR A 1051 -1.18 16.90 29.54
N LYS A 1052 -0.07 16.15 29.57
CA LYS A 1052 1.29 16.56 29.19
C LYS A 1052 1.86 17.72 30.01
N GLU A 1053 1.53 17.77 31.29
CA GLU A 1053 2.15 18.67 32.27
C GLU A 1053 3.13 17.91 33.16
N ILE A 1054 4.33 18.46 33.36
CA ILE A 1054 5.18 18.14 34.51
C ILE A 1054 4.67 18.96 35.69
N VAL A 1055 4.45 18.32 36.84
CA VAL A 1055 3.95 18.96 38.06
C VAL A 1055 4.90 18.66 39.21
N PHE A 1056 5.32 19.71 39.92
CA PHE A 1056 6.08 19.59 41.16
C PHE A 1056 5.16 19.77 42.36
N VAL A 1057 5.11 18.75 43.23
CA VAL A 1057 4.29 18.72 44.43
C VAL A 1057 5.18 18.86 45.66
N ARG A 1058 4.89 19.86 46.50
CA ARG A 1058 5.57 20.08 47.79
C ARG A 1058 4.53 20.50 48.82
N ASP A 1059 4.75 20.18 50.10
CA ASP A 1059 3.87 20.60 51.19
C ASP A 1059 2.38 20.17 50.97
N ASP A 1060 2.18 19.01 50.35
CA ASP A 1060 0.89 18.44 49.91
C ASP A 1060 0.08 19.35 48.95
N GLN A 1061 0.77 20.17 48.14
CA GLN A 1061 0.17 21.02 47.10
C GLN A 1061 1.00 21.02 45.80
N ALA A 1062 0.36 21.22 44.65
CA ALA A 1062 1.06 21.45 43.39
C ALA A 1062 1.71 22.85 43.41
N SER A 1063 3.03 22.89 43.59
CA SER A 1063 3.80 24.14 43.76
C SER A 1063 4.00 24.88 42.44
N TRP A 1064 4.14 24.15 41.33
CA TRP A 1064 4.18 24.68 39.97
C TRP A 1064 3.83 23.60 38.94
N ARG A 1065 3.50 24.02 37.71
CA ARG A 1065 3.27 23.17 36.53
C ARG A 1065 4.05 23.72 35.35
N GLN A 1066 4.58 22.84 34.51
CA GLN A 1066 5.26 23.20 33.26
C GLN A 1066 4.82 22.25 32.12
N PRO A 1067 4.37 22.76 30.96
CA PRO A 1067 4.04 21.92 29.80
C PRO A 1067 5.25 21.12 29.29
N PHE A 1068 5.00 19.93 28.75
CA PHE A 1068 6.02 19.04 28.20
C PHE A 1068 5.59 18.56 26.80
N THR A 1069 6.53 18.51 25.86
CA THR A 1069 6.25 18.20 24.43
C THR A 1069 6.09 16.71 24.18
N ASP A 1070 7.01 15.93 24.74
CA ASP A 1070 7.14 14.48 24.56
C ASP A 1070 6.04 13.73 25.30
N ASP A 1071 5.94 12.41 25.13
CA ASP A 1071 4.96 11.59 25.84
C ASP A 1071 5.38 11.25 27.28
N THR A 1072 6.68 11.01 27.50
CA THR A 1072 7.31 10.83 28.83
C THR A 1072 8.80 11.19 28.76
N PRO A 1073 9.41 11.69 29.86
CA PRO A 1073 10.86 11.81 29.97
C PRO A 1073 11.58 10.48 29.78
N ALA A 1074 12.79 10.53 29.20
CA ALA A 1074 13.62 9.39 28.86
C ALA A 1074 14.35 8.77 30.08
N GLY A 1075 13.66 8.55 31.20
CA GLY A 1075 14.23 8.07 32.46
C GLY A 1075 13.71 8.84 33.66
N GLY A 1076 14.40 8.77 34.80
CA GLY A 1076 14.14 9.65 35.95
C GLY A 1076 14.81 11.03 35.79
N PRO A 1077 14.47 12.01 36.65
CA PRO A 1077 15.12 13.32 36.68
C PRO A 1077 16.53 13.23 37.28
N LEU A 1078 17.40 14.16 36.89
CA LEU A 1078 18.58 14.53 37.65
C LEU A 1078 18.28 15.81 38.45
N VAL A 1079 18.73 15.88 39.70
CA VAL A 1079 18.49 17.02 40.60
C VAL A 1079 19.84 17.58 41.03
N SER A 1080 20.01 18.89 40.89
CA SER A 1080 21.24 19.64 41.21
C SER A 1080 20.91 20.90 42.03
N GLU A 1081 21.92 21.71 42.36
CA GLU A 1081 21.70 23.04 42.95
C GLU A 1081 21.06 24.03 41.95
N GLU A 1082 21.20 23.78 40.65
CA GLU A 1082 20.68 24.63 39.57
C GLU A 1082 19.21 24.32 39.24
N GLY A 1083 18.74 23.11 39.54
CA GLY A 1083 17.33 22.71 39.35
C GLY A 1083 17.13 21.22 39.09
N ILE A 1084 16.18 20.93 38.21
CA ILE A 1084 15.80 19.57 37.79
C ILE A 1084 16.07 19.42 36.29
N THR A 1085 17.07 18.63 35.92
CA THR A 1085 17.33 18.28 34.51
C THR A 1085 16.53 17.06 34.10
N LEU A 1086 15.72 17.21 33.06
CA LEU A 1086 14.92 16.17 32.41
C LEU A 1086 15.49 15.87 31.02
N ALA A 1087 15.56 14.60 30.64
CA ALA A 1087 15.80 14.20 29.26
C ALA A 1087 14.48 13.99 28.51
N ARG A 1088 14.32 14.66 27.37
CA ARG A 1088 13.29 14.41 26.37
C ARG A 1088 13.77 13.32 25.41
N ARG A 1089 12.83 12.53 24.89
CA ARG A 1089 13.10 11.42 23.96
C ARG A 1089 13.49 11.93 22.58
N ASP A 1090 13.04 13.13 22.21
CA ASP A 1090 13.43 13.80 20.96
C ASP A 1090 14.91 14.21 20.90
N GLY A 1091 15.58 14.36 22.05
CA GLY A 1091 17.01 14.65 22.17
C GLY A 1091 17.39 15.89 22.97
N HIS A 1092 16.43 16.62 23.54
CA HIS A 1092 16.71 17.75 24.42
C HIS A 1092 16.97 17.32 25.87
N LEU A 1093 17.99 17.90 26.50
CA LEU A 1093 18.07 18.04 27.96
C LEU A 1093 17.45 19.39 28.33
N VAL A 1094 16.54 19.41 29.30
CA VAL A 1094 15.87 20.64 29.78
C VAL A 1094 16.00 20.73 31.29
N THR A 1095 16.58 21.81 31.79
CA THR A 1095 16.74 22.08 33.23
C THR A 1095 15.67 23.07 33.69
N LEU A 1096 14.81 22.64 34.62
CA LEU A 1096 13.75 23.44 35.21
C LEU A 1096 14.15 23.93 36.61
N SER A 1097 13.86 25.19 36.91
CA SER A 1097 14.00 25.79 38.23
C SER A 1097 13.15 25.03 39.26
N LEU A 1098 13.80 24.55 40.33
CA LEU A 1098 13.11 23.86 41.43
C LEU A 1098 12.11 24.79 42.16
N ALA A 1099 12.32 26.11 42.11
CA ALA A 1099 11.53 27.09 42.85
C ALA A 1099 10.17 27.39 42.20
N ASP A 1100 10.13 27.50 40.87
CA ASP A 1100 8.96 28.01 40.12
C ASP A 1100 8.68 27.28 38.79
N GLY A 1101 9.48 26.28 38.41
CA GLY A 1101 9.30 25.47 37.20
C GLY A 1101 9.76 26.14 35.90
N THR A 1102 10.34 27.34 35.97
CA THR A 1102 10.84 28.06 34.79
C THR A 1102 12.02 27.33 34.13
N GLU A 1103 12.13 27.44 32.80
CA GLU A 1103 13.26 26.85 32.06
C GLU A 1103 14.55 27.64 32.28
N VAL A 1104 15.57 26.99 32.83
CA VAL A 1104 16.89 27.56 33.15
C VAL A 1104 17.88 27.33 32.01
N SER A 1105 17.93 26.11 31.47
CA SER A 1105 18.68 25.78 30.24
C SER A 1105 17.95 24.72 29.43
N ALA A 1106 18.14 24.76 28.11
CA ALA A 1106 17.74 23.71 27.18
C ALA A 1106 18.90 23.43 26.22
N VAL A 1107 19.28 22.15 26.12
CA VAL A 1107 20.48 21.69 25.43
C VAL A 1107 20.12 20.56 24.47
N GLU A 1108 20.27 20.82 23.17
CA GLU A 1108 20.01 19.82 22.13
C GLU A 1108 21.23 18.89 21.97
N THR A 1109 21.03 17.58 22.17
CA THR A 1109 22.08 16.58 21.89
C THR A 1109 22.15 16.19 20.41
N GLY A 1110 21.16 16.59 19.61
CA GLY A 1110 20.99 16.23 18.19
C GLY A 1110 20.58 14.77 17.96
N ARG A 1111 20.20 14.03 19.01
CA ARG A 1111 19.96 12.58 18.99
C ARG A 1111 18.89 12.16 19.99
N ALA A 1112 18.02 11.21 19.62
CA ALA A 1112 17.03 10.67 20.53
C ALA A 1112 17.66 10.00 21.78
N ILE A 1113 17.29 10.48 22.97
CA ILE A 1113 17.76 9.96 24.27
C ILE A 1113 16.88 8.80 24.73
N ALA A 1114 17.51 7.72 25.21
CA ALA A 1114 16.84 6.49 25.62
C ALA A 1114 16.86 6.23 27.14
N ALA A 1115 17.85 6.76 27.86
CA ALA A 1115 17.93 6.65 29.32
C ALA A 1115 18.49 7.91 29.98
N GLY A 1116 18.13 8.10 31.25
CA GLY A 1116 18.07 9.40 31.91
C GLY A 1116 19.42 10.07 32.21
N PRO A 1117 19.40 11.39 32.49
CA PRO A 1117 20.59 12.16 32.81
C PRO A 1117 21.23 11.66 34.11
N THR A 1118 22.55 11.51 34.09
CA THR A 1118 23.36 11.16 35.27
C THR A 1118 24.49 12.17 35.42
N ALA A 1119 24.71 12.67 36.64
CA ALA A 1119 25.79 13.62 36.91
C ALA A 1119 27.18 12.98 36.77
N PHE A 1120 28.11 13.71 36.16
CA PHE A 1120 29.50 13.32 35.98
C PHE A 1120 30.41 14.56 36.10
N GLY A 1121 30.76 14.91 37.35
CA GLY A 1121 31.35 16.21 37.65
C GLY A 1121 30.35 17.34 37.40
N SER A 1122 30.76 18.40 36.70
CA SER A 1122 29.90 19.53 36.29
C SER A 1122 29.23 19.31 34.92
N ARG A 1123 28.88 18.06 34.60
CA ARG A 1123 28.37 17.63 33.29
C ARG A 1123 27.32 16.53 33.43
N VAL A 1124 26.54 16.35 32.38
CA VAL A 1124 25.53 15.28 32.30
C VAL A 1124 26.00 14.19 31.33
N VAL A 1125 25.75 12.94 31.70
CA VAL A 1125 25.83 11.78 30.81
C VAL A 1125 24.42 11.29 30.51
N VAL A 1126 24.15 11.05 29.22
CA VAL A 1126 22.95 10.38 28.71
C VAL A 1126 23.33 9.29 27.72
N THR A 1127 22.39 8.38 27.46
CA THR A 1127 22.54 7.34 26.43
C THR A 1127 21.50 7.48 25.34
N SER A 1128 21.92 7.41 24.08
CA SER A 1128 21.03 7.48 22.91
C SER A 1128 20.37 6.15 22.57
N ALA A 1129 19.37 6.18 21.68
CA ALA A 1129 18.62 5.00 21.22
C ALA A 1129 19.50 3.91 20.57
N ASP A 1130 20.57 4.29 19.86
CA ASP A 1130 21.57 3.36 19.29
C ASP A 1130 22.64 2.90 20.29
N GLY A 1131 22.45 3.16 21.59
CA GLY A 1131 23.37 2.71 22.65
C GLY A 1131 24.64 3.53 22.82
N ALA A 1132 24.87 4.59 22.04
CA ALA A 1132 26.01 5.48 22.29
C ALA A 1132 25.87 6.22 23.64
N VAL A 1133 27.00 6.47 24.28
CA VAL A 1133 27.10 7.12 25.59
C VAL A 1133 27.68 8.52 25.38
N MET A 1134 26.95 9.56 25.79
CA MET A 1134 27.23 10.95 25.44
C MET A 1134 27.47 11.79 26.69
N ILE A 1135 28.62 12.46 26.76
CA ILE A 1135 28.90 13.52 27.75
C ILE A 1135 28.44 14.85 27.14
N VAL A 1136 27.62 15.60 27.87
CA VAL A 1136 27.01 16.87 27.45
C VAL A 1136 27.38 17.97 28.46
N ASP A 1137 27.67 19.18 27.99
CA ASP A 1137 27.66 20.38 28.85
C ASP A 1137 26.23 20.71 29.31
N GLN A 1138 26.09 21.40 30.44
CA GLN A 1138 24.79 21.81 31.03
C GLN A 1138 24.36 23.23 30.66
#